data_AF-A0A968PVA9-F1
#
_entry.id   AF-A0A968PVA9-F1
#
_cell.length_a   1.000
_cell.length_b   1.000
_cell.length_c   1.000
_cell.angle_alpha   90.00
_cell.angle_beta   90.00
_cell.angle_gamma   90.00
#
_symmetry.space_group_name_H-M   'P 1'
#
loop_
_entity.id
_entity.type
_entity.pdbx_description
1 polymer ?
#
loop_
_entity_poly.entity_id
_entity_poly.type
_entity_poly.pdbx_seq_one_letter_code
_entity_poly.pdbx_strand_id
1 'polypeptide(L)'
;MKIDIIDNFESFQAIRNNWDSVYEVDPQARFFSSWIWLSGMLKRYDEYHENWFILAAKSSTHAPEYVAFFPLKIAIGERKGGELYNVLFIAGVTDSECIGFICLPEYEEEVTSAFAIYLQQQEEWSIFKMQNIQQTDKRLSLFLRNFSRESFEIKELHHTNDNLDRIDNNIVPYIPLPDNWDRYLQNVLSSNTRQKIRRYLRKIEDSNEFSITHVSSDNLERHIEILLGFWKLSWEGRKGPDRCRMILDSTSFTLRHCFENNCLYLSVLWKGDKPLGAIANLMDFSQKTILFYIGGRDDTVTDPPSGIILHALGIQYAIQNGFKIYDFLMGNEAYKFSFGAKERHIKIVEIQRKNLESQSRKLDVRTIPIALEISANHSRANRLVEAEQAYRQILNVQPKHPDALYGLGVVMQQMEEYQTAENLLRKLLEVQPDNTKAWFSLGTLNLIQGLLSEAEQAYQQALTLQPESSTISLAVYHNLGYTLQQQGKWEQAIACYQKARELQPDSIEAEVIWANALYAQGTLSSEKQAHYAAMNHNLGNMRKQVGDLKVAIEYFRQAIKMNSYLVEAHYHLGLALQEQGKWEEAIACYQKARELQPDSLEIEVSLANALHAQRKLSSEEKARYAVMNLDLGNKSRQEGDLKIAIVYYRQAIEMNPDLVDAHFNLGLVLQEQGKWEEAIACYQKAREFQPDSLEIEVGLANALHAQRKLSSEEKARYAVMNLDLGNKRRQEGDLKIASEHYWQAIEMNPDLVDARDNLRLALQEQNNVKIKVSCAKR
;
A
#
# COMPACT_ATOMS: atom_id res chain seq x y z
N MET A 1 -22.87 22.72 34.01
CA MET A 1 -23.53 22.42 32.73
C MET A 1 -23.76 20.93 32.59
N LYS A 2 -24.77 20.51 31.82
CA LYS A 2 -24.98 19.10 31.46
C LYS A 2 -24.38 18.87 30.07
N ILE A 3 -23.65 17.77 29.86
CA ILE A 3 -23.12 17.37 28.55
C ILE A 3 -23.83 16.09 28.15
N ASP A 4 -24.48 16.11 26.99
CA ASP A 4 -25.04 14.95 26.33
C ASP A 4 -24.10 14.51 25.20
N ILE A 5 -24.10 13.20 24.87
CA ILE A 5 -23.34 12.65 23.75
C ILE A 5 -24.31 12.36 22.60
N ILE A 6 -23.97 12.84 21.41
CA ILE A 6 -24.67 12.51 20.16
C ILE A 6 -23.68 11.73 19.28
N ASP A 7 -23.97 10.48 19.01
CA ASP A 7 -23.03 9.51 18.39
C ASP A 7 -23.64 8.73 17.23
N ASN A 8 -24.80 9.15 16.73
CA ASN A 8 -25.45 8.58 15.56
C ASN A 8 -26.11 9.68 14.71
N PHE A 9 -26.22 9.40 13.42
CA PHE A 9 -26.65 10.41 12.45
C PHE A 9 -28.10 10.87 12.62
N GLU A 10 -28.99 10.01 13.13
CA GLU A 10 -30.41 10.35 13.38
C GLU A 10 -30.53 11.37 14.51
N SER A 11 -29.87 11.12 15.65
CA SER A 11 -29.80 12.05 16.77
C SER A 11 -29.11 13.36 16.38
N PHE A 12 -28.08 13.30 15.53
CA PHE A 12 -27.52 14.51 14.94
C PHE A 12 -28.62 15.24 14.17
N GLN A 13 -29.27 14.62 13.18
CA GLN A 13 -30.29 15.29 12.34
C GLN A 13 -31.38 15.98 13.16
N ALA A 14 -31.79 15.38 14.28
CA ALA A 14 -32.81 15.93 15.18
C ALA A 14 -32.43 17.30 15.79
N ILE A 15 -31.14 17.61 15.93
CA ILE A 15 -30.67 18.86 16.55
C ILE A 15 -30.33 19.96 15.55
N ARG A 16 -30.57 19.78 14.24
CA ARG A 16 -30.19 20.74 13.19
C ARG A 16 -30.60 22.18 13.48
N ASN A 17 -31.87 22.41 13.84
CA ASN A 17 -32.38 23.76 14.08
C ASN A 17 -31.65 24.46 15.24
N ASN A 18 -31.30 23.71 16.28
CA ASN A 18 -30.53 24.23 17.41
C ASN A 18 -29.04 24.42 17.05
N TRP A 19 -28.48 23.54 16.22
CA TRP A 19 -27.13 23.71 15.70
C TRP A 19 -27.01 25.01 14.89
N ASP A 20 -27.92 25.21 13.95
CA ASP A 20 -27.92 26.38 13.07
C ASP A 20 -28.09 27.67 13.89
N SER A 21 -28.97 27.68 14.91
CA SER A 21 -29.14 28.85 15.78
C SER A 21 -27.89 29.21 16.60
N VAL A 22 -27.15 28.21 17.10
CA VAL A 22 -25.87 28.43 17.79
C VAL A 22 -24.78 28.88 16.79
N TYR A 23 -24.73 28.25 15.62
CA TYR A 23 -23.75 28.54 14.57
C TYR A 23 -23.84 29.98 14.05
N GLU A 24 -25.06 30.49 13.85
CA GLU A 24 -25.28 31.84 13.33
C GLU A 24 -24.84 32.94 14.31
N VAL A 25 -24.91 32.68 15.61
CA VAL A 25 -24.61 33.67 16.65
C VAL A 25 -23.15 33.61 17.12
N ASP A 26 -22.47 32.46 17.00
CA ASP A 26 -21.06 32.34 17.39
C ASP A 26 -20.15 33.13 16.44
N PRO A 27 -19.47 34.21 16.89
CA PRO A 27 -18.58 35.01 16.04
C PRO A 27 -17.34 34.25 15.57
N GLN A 28 -17.05 33.13 16.23
CA GLN A 28 -15.92 32.26 15.93
C GLN A 28 -16.33 31.10 14.99
N ALA A 29 -17.62 30.86 14.74
CA ALA A 29 -18.02 29.80 13.82
C ALA A 29 -17.40 29.97 12.41
N ARG A 30 -17.03 28.85 11.80
CA ARG A 30 -16.44 28.75 10.46
C ARG A 30 -17.10 27.63 9.68
N PHE A 31 -17.07 27.70 8.36
CA PHE A 31 -17.79 26.77 7.48
C PHE A 31 -17.59 25.28 7.83
N PHE A 32 -16.39 24.88 8.25
CA PHE A 32 -16.09 23.49 8.61
C PHE A 32 -16.67 23.03 9.95
N SER A 33 -17.31 23.91 10.72
CA SER A 33 -18.17 23.57 11.86
C SER A 33 -19.66 23.78 11.56
N SER A 34 -20.02 24.12 10.31
CA SER A 34 -21.42 24.25 9.91
C SER A 34 -22.10 22.88 9.87
N TRP A 35 -23.41 22.89 10.06
CA TRP A 35 -24.24 21.71 9.89
C TRP A 35 -24.06 21.09 8.49
N ILE A 36 -24.06 21.93 7.45
CA ILE A 36 -23.93 21.50 6.05
C ILE A 36 -22.63 20.73 5.87
N TRP A 37 -21.50 21.25 6.34
CA TRP A 37 -20.23 20.55 6.22
C TRP A 37 -20.21 19.25 7.03
N LEU A 38 -20.54 19.32 8.32
CA LEU A 38 -20.45 18.16 9.21
C LEU A 38 -21.40 17.04 8.79
N SER A 39 -22.61 17.34 8.35
CA SER A 39 -23.56 16.30 7.90
C SER A 39 -23.03 15.46 6.73
N GLY A 40 -22.23 16.03 5.82
CA GLY A 40 -21.56 15.28 4.77
C GLY A 40 -20.41 14.43 5.33
N MET A 41 -19.58 15.02 6.19
CA MET A 41 -18.41 14.34 6.78
C MET A 41 -18.81 13.18 7.70
N LEU A 42 -19.83 13.36 8.55
CA LEU A 42 -20.28 12.32 9.49
C LEU A 42 -20.92 11.13 8.77
N LYS A 43 -21.71 11.35 7.71
CA LYS A 43 -22.18 10.25 6.85
C LYS A 43 -21.03 9.44 6.26
N ARG A 44 -20.01 10.14 5.78
CA ARG A 44 -18.82 9.51 5.23
C ARG A 44 -18.06 8.74 6.31
N TYR A 45 -17.98 9.25 7.53
CA TYR A 45 -17.41 8.51 8.65
C TYR A 45 -18.19 7.24 8.94
N ASP A 46 -19.53 7.27 8.91
CA ASP A 46 -20.35 6.06 9.05
C ASP A 46 -20.06 5.02 7.94
N GLU A 47 -19.93 5.48 6.67
CA GLU A 47 -19.59 4.63 5.52
C GLU A 47 -18.22 3.94 5.65
N TYR A 48 -17.24 4.63 6.25
CA TYR A 48 -15.88 4.10 6.49
C TYR A 48 -15.67 3.54 7.90
N HIS A 49 -16.74 3.40 8.69
CA HIS A 49 -16.68 2.96 10.09
C HIS A 49 -15.70 3.77 10.96
N GLU A 50 -15.55 5.06 10.68
CA GLU A 50 -14.84 6.00 11.55
C GLU A 50 -15.74 6.43 12.72
N ASN A 51 -15.19 6.36 13.93
CA ASN A 51 -15.95 6.64 15.13
C ASN A 51 -15.99 8.15 15.43
N TRP A 52 -17.18 8.73 15.39
CA TRP A 52 -17.41 10.13 15.73
C TRP A 52 -18.43 10.27 16.86
N PHE A 53 -18.42 11.43 17.53
CA PHE A 53 -19.39 11.82 18.53
C PHE A 53 -19.36 13.33 18.74
N ILE A 54 -20.45 13.90 19.23
CA ILE A 54 -20.57 15.32 19.53
C ILE A 54 -20.87 15.46 21.02
N LEU A 55 -20.10 16.30 21.71
CA LEU A 55 -20.47 16.76 23.04
C LEU A 55 -21.42 17.96 22.89
N ALA A 56 -22.66 17.80 23.33
CA ALA A 56 -23.69 18.83 23.27
C ALA A 56 -23.96 19.37 24.69
N ALA A 57 -23.69 20.66 24.91
CA ALA A 57 -23.79 21.25 26.25
C ALA A 57 -25.13 21.96 26.46
N LYS A 58 -25.72 21.76 27.64
CA LYS A 58 -26.89 22.49 28.14
C LYS A 58 -26.49 23.37 29.33
N SER A 59 -27.05 24.57 29.40
CA SER A 59 -26.78 25.51 30.49
C SER A 59 -27.15 24.95 31.86
N SER A 60 -28.21 24.15 31.94
CA SER A 60 -28.59 23.36 33.11
C SER A 60 -29.20 22.01 32.70
N THR A 61 -29.39 21.12 33.67
CA THR A 61 -29.97 19.79 33.44
C THR A 61 -31.38 19.82 32.82
N HIS A 62 -32.13 20.89 33.10
CA HIS A 62 -33.52 21.08 32.66
C HIS A 62 -33.64 22.03 31.46
N ALA A 63 -32.54 22.55 30.92
CA ALA A 63 -32.60 23.44 29.77
C ALA A 63 -33.13 22.67 28.54
N PRO A 64 -34.07 23.25 27.78
CA PRO A 64 -34.67 22.57 26.63
C PRO A 64 -33.65 22.41 25.50
N GLU A 65 -32.87 23.46 25.23
CA GLU A 65 -31.94 23.56 24.11
C GLU A 65 -30.47 23.47 24.55
N TYR A 66 -29.63 23.07 23.60
CA TYR A 66 -28.18 23.09 23.71
C TYR A 66 -27.64 24.50 23.41
N VAL A 67 -26.58 24.86 24.12
CA VAL A 67 -25.90 26.16 23.98
C VAL A 67 -24.53 26.02 23.31
N ALA A 68 -24.06 24.79 23.09
CA ALA A 68 -22.79 24.52 22.42
C ALA A 68 -22.68 23.09 21.90
N PHE A 69 -21.82 22.91 20.89
CA PHE A 69 -21.56 21.62 20.25
C PHE A 69 -20.08 21.44 19.92
N PHE A 70 -19.49 20.35 20.40
CA PHE A 70 -18.11 19.97 20.14
C PHE A 70 -18.03 18.66 19.35
N PRO A 71 -17.90 18.72 18.01
CA PRO A 71 -17.75 17.55 17.17
C PRO A 71 -16.35 16.93 17.31
N LEU A 72 -16.29 15.66 17.65
CA LEU A 72 -15.07 14.90 17.90
C LEU A 72 -15.08 13.57 17.13
N LYS A 73 -13.89 13.05 16.87
CA LYS A 73 -13.70 11.68 16.39
C LYS A 73 -12.59 10.99 17.16
N ILE A 74 -12.69 9.66 17.26
CA ILE A 74 -11.72 8.83 17.94
C ILE A 74 -11.17 7.80 16.96
N ALA A 75 -9.85 7.77 16.85
CA ALA A 75 -9.11 6.81 16.04
C ALA A 75 -8.12 6.04 16.91
N ILE A 76 -7.46 5.06 16.31
CA ILE A 76 -6.44 4.27 16.95
C ILE A 76 -5.07 4.62 16.36
N GLY A 77 -4.09 4.84 17.23
CA GLY A 77 -2.69 4.94 16.89
C GLY A 77 -1.95 3.71 17.40
N GLU A 78 -0.79 3.44 16.81
CA GLU A 78 0.09 2.34 17.19
C GLU A 78 1.48 2.91 17.56
N ARG A 79 2.06 2.42 18.65
CA ARG A 79 3.47 2.70 19.02
C ARG A 79 4.35 1.54 18.59
N LYS A 80 5.66 1.77 18.59
CA LYS A 80 6.64 0.68 18.45
C LYS A 80 6.34 -0.43 19.46
N GLY A 81 6.31 -1.67 18.99
CA GLY A 81 5.98 -2.84 19.81
C GLY A 81 4.52 -3.28 19.75
N GLY A 82 3.64 -2.56 19.04
CA GLY A 82 2.24 -2.96 18.87
C GLY A 82 1.29 -2.43 19.96
N GLU A 83 1.74 -1.50 20.82
CA GLU A 83 0.85 -0.82 21.77
C GLU A 83 -0.13 0.07 21.00
N LEU A 84 -1.41 -0.29 21.06
CA LEU A 84 -2.51 0.50 20.54
C LEU A 84 -2.92 1.57 21.56
N TYR A 85 -3.29 2.75 21.08
CA TYR A 85 -3.79 3.84 21.91
C TYR A 85 -4.82 4.68 21.17
N ASN A 86 -5.80 5.21 21.89
CA ASN A 86 -6.80 6.07 21.25
C ASN A 86 -6.30 7.50 21.07
N VAL A 87 -6.63 8.07 19.92
CA VAL A 87 -6.33 9.45 19.54
C VAL A 87 -7.65 10.16 19.24
N LEU A 88 -7.93 11.23 20.00
CA LEU A 88 -9.03 12.14 19.71
C LEU A 88 -8.61 13.18 18.70
N PHE A 89 -9.55 13.54 17.84
CA PHE A 89 -9.46 14.65 16.90
C PHE A 89 -10.77 15.44 16.91
N ILE A 90 -10.70 16.69 16.46
CA ILE A 90 -11.91 17.45 16.13
C ILE A 90 -12.49 16.87 14.84
N ALA A 91 -13.80 16.60 14.80
CA ALA A 91 -14.44 16.04 13.61
C ALA A 91 -14.66 17.12 12.54
N GLY A 92 -14.53 16.74 11.27
CA GLY A 92 -14.78 17.67 10.15
C GLY A 92 -13.69 18.70 9.90
N VAL A 93 -12.53 18.66 10.59
CA VAL A 93 -11.43 19.59 10.32
C VAL A 93 -10.81 19.34 8.95
N THR A 94 -10.67 20.41 8.18
CA THR A 94 -9.99 20.44 6.88
C THR A 94 -9.15 21.70 6.75
N ASP A 95 -8.72 22.03 5.52
CA ASP A 95 -7.67 22.98 5.16
C ASP A 95 -7.94 24.48 5.49
N SER A 96 -8.56 24.81 6.62
CA SER A 96 -8.66 26.19 7.15
C SER A 96 -8.65 26.20 8.68
N GLU A 97 -8.72 27.40 9.24
CA GLU A 97 -8.86 27.68 10.66
C GLU A 97 -10.07 26.94 11.27
N CYS A 98 -9.82 26.22 12.36
CA CYS A 98 -10.83 25.56 13.17
C CYS A 98 -10.70 26.01 14.63
N ILE A 99 -11.83 26.12 15.32
CA ILE A 99 -11.89 26.59 16.72
C ILE A 99 -12.32 25.44 17.66
N GLY A 100 -12.59 24.26 17.10
CA GLY A 100 -12.95 23.05 17.83
C GLY A 100 -14.45 22.88 18.04
N PHE A 101 -15.13 23.88 18.60
CA PHE A 101 -16.56 23.83 18.91
C PHE A 101 -17.25 25.16 18.66
N ILE A 102 -18.58 25.12 18.49
CA ILE A 102 -19.44 26.30 18.43
C ILE A 102 -20.19 26.49 19.75
N CYS A 103 -20.42 27.74 20.16
CA CYS A 103 -21.20 28.06 21.35
C CYS A 103 -21.87 29.42 21.29
N LEU A 104 -22.96 29.59 22.04
CA LEU A 104 -23.54 30.89 22.29
C LEU A 104 -22.54 31.79 23.06
N PRO A 105 -22.32 33.06 22.64
CA PRO A 105 -21.27 33.92 23.19
C PRO A 105 -21.33 34.13 24.70
N GLU A 106 -22.52 34.21 25.26
CA GLU A 106 -22.75 34.43 26.70
C GLU A 106 -22.35 33.23 27.58
N TYR A 107 -22.15 32.05 26.98
CA TYR A 107 -21.76 30.82 27.67
C TYR A 107 -20.33 30.37 27.33
N GLU A 108 -19.55 31.18 26.61
CA GLU A 108 -18.24 30.78 26.08
C GLU A 108 -17.31 30.24 27.18
N GLU A 109 -17.21 30.92 28.33
CA GLU A 109 -16.29 30.53 29.41
C GLU A 109 -16.73 29.25 30.13
N GLU A 110 -18.01 29.14 30.46
CA GLU A 110 -18.59 27.97 31.13
C GLU A 110 -18.55 26.72 30.23
N VAL A 111 -18.89 26.86 28.95
CA VAL A 111 -18.86 25.76 27.97
C VAL A 111 -17.43 25.29 27.76
N THR A 112 -16.49 26.21 27.54
CA THR A 112 -15.09 25.88 27.32
C THR A 112 -14.54 25.04 28.47
N SER A 113 -14.84 25.46 29.70
CA SER A 113 -14.43 24.74 30.91
C SER A 113 -15.15 23.40 31.06
N ALA A 114 -16.46 23.35 30.79
CA ALA A 114 -17.24 22.12 30.87
C ALA A 114 -16.75 21.03 29.90
N PHE A 115 -16.49 21.38 28.64
CA PHE A 115 -15.94 20.44 27.66
C PHE A 115 -14.54 19.96 28.04
N ALA A 116 -13.66 20.85 28.51
CA ALA A 116 -12.31 20.47 28.93
C ALA A 116 -12.33 19.52 30.13
N ILE A 117 -13.15 19.82 31.16
CA ILE A 117 -13.33 18.96 32.34
C ILE A 117 -13.90 17.60 31.94
N TYR A 118 -14.91 17.58 31.07
CA TYR A 118 -15.51 16.34 30.60
C TYR A 118 -14.47 15.44 29.91
N LEU A 119 -13.66 16.01 29.00
CA LEU A 119 -12.60 15.27 28.32
C LEU A 119 -11.52 14.79 29.29
N GLN A 120 -11.17 15.59 30.30
CA GLN A 120 -10.24 15.18 31.35
C GLN A 120 -10.73 13.95 32.14
N GLN A 121 -12.04 13.80 32.33
CA GLN A 121 -12.64 12.67 33.03
C GLN A 121 -12.70 11.36 32.21
N GLN A 122 -12.56 11.42 30.88
CA GLN A 122 -12.53 10.22 30.03
C GLN A 122 -11.11 9.63 29.99
N GLU A 123 -10.91 8.43 30.53
CA GLU A 123 -9.58 7.82 30.69
C GLU A 123 -9.11 7.05 29.44
N GLU A 124 -10.01 6.79 28.49
CA GLU A 124 -9.76 5.94 27.32
C GLU A 124 -8.83 6.61 26.30
N TRP A 125 -8.83 7.94 26.17
CA TRP A 125 -7.99 8.62 25.20
C TRP A 125 -6.58 8.91 25.72
N SER A 126 -5.58 8.69 24.88
CA SER A 126 -4.17 8.95 25.22
C SER A 126 -3.66 10.29 24.69
N ILE A 127 -4.12 10.67 23.50
CA ILE A 127 -3.72 11.90 22.81
C ILE A 127 -4.98 12.60 22.29
N PHE A 128 -5.05 13.92 22.45
CA PHE A 128 -6.04 14.76 21.77
C PHE A 128 -5.31 15.75 20.86
N LYS A 129 -5.56 15.64 19.55
CA LYS A 129 -5.01 16.53 18.52
C LYS A 129 -6.06 17.54 18.07
N MET A 130 -5.83 18.79 18.43
CA MET A 130 -6.61 19.93 17.97
C MET A 130 -5.90 20.54 16.76
N GLN A 131 -6.43 20.30 15.56
CA GLN A 131 -5.82 20.73 14.31
C GLN A 131 -6.33 22.11 13.88
N ASN A 132 -5.43 22.85 13.22
CA ASN A 132 -5.72 24.13 12.55
C ASN A 132 -6.28 25.23 13.47
N ILE A 133 -5.85 25.26 14.73
CA ILE A 133 -6.27 26.30 15.68
C ILE A 133 -5.51 27.59 15.41
N GLN A 134 -6.19 28.74 15.45
CA GLN A 134 -5.54 30.05 15.29
C GLN A 134 -4.50 30.29 16.40
N GLN A 135 -3.37 30.92 16.06
CA GLN A 135 -2.28 31.13 17.02
C GLN A 135 -2.70 31.99 18.23
N THR A 136 -3.60 32.95 18.04
CA THR A 136 -4.08 33.90 19.07
C THR A 136 -5.47 33.56 19.61
N ASP A 137 -5.86 32.28 19.59
CA ASP A 137 -7.19 31.84 19.99
C ASP A 137 -7.39 31.94 21.54
N LYS A 138 -8.37 32.75 21.95
CA LYS A 138 -8.75 32.95 23.36
C LYS A 138 -9.44 31.71 23.93
N ARG A 139 -10.30 31.05 23.15
CA ARG A 139 -11.08 29.87 23.54
C ARG A 139 -10.15 28.68 23.79
N LEU A 140 -9.14 28.48 22.94
CA LEU A 140 -8.04 27.54 23.15
C LEU A 140 -7.30 27.84 24.46
N SER A 141 -6.95 29.10 24.70
CA SER A 141 -6.24 29.49 25.93
C SER A 141 -7.05 29.18 27.18
N LEU A 142 -8.36 29.39 27.16
CA LEU A 142 -9.29 28.99 28.24
C LEU A 142 -9.40 27.47 28.37
N PHE A 143 -9.50 26.76 27.25
CA PHE A 143 -9.60 25.30 27.20
C PHE A 143 -8.37 24.64 27.85
N LEU A 144 -7.16 25.05 27.43
CA LEU A 144 -5.90 24.46 27.90
C LEU A 144 -5.62 24.73 29.39
N ARG A 145 -6.19 25.78 30.00
CA ARG A 145 -6.03 26.06 31.44
C ARG A 145 -6.61 24.97 32.34
N ASN A 146 -7.55 24.18 31.83
CA ASN A 146 -8.16 23.06 32.56
C ASN A 146 -7.29 21.80 32.56
N PHE A 147 -6.21 21.74 31.76
CA PHE A 147 -5.29 20.60 31.69
C PHE A 147 -4.05 20.87 32.54
N SER A 148 -3.91 20.17 33.67
CA SER A 148 -2.76 20.33 34.57
C SER A 148 -1.46 19.87 33.90
N ARG A 149 -0.37 20.62 34.09
CA ARG A 149 0.96 20.22 33.57
C ARG A 149 1.55 19.00 34.29
N GLU A 150 0.99 18.61 35.43
CA GLU A 150 1.36 17.39 36.16
C GLU A 150 0.85 16.14 35.45
N SER A 151 -0.41 16.16 35.01
CA SER A 151 -1.08 15.02 34.38
C SER A 151 -0.99 15.01 32.85
N PHE A 152 -0.72 16.16 32.22
CA PHE A 152 -0.71 16.31 30.78
C PHE A 152 0.58 16.96 30.27
N GLU A 153 1.01 16.53 29.09
CA GLU A 153 2.01 17.18 28.25
C GLU A 153 1.28 17.88 27.11
N ILE A 154 1.54 19.18 26.93
CA ILE A 154 0.93 19.97 25.85
C ILE A 154 2.04 20.40 24.90
N LYS A 155 1.90 20.05 23.62
CA LYS A 155 2.84 20.38 22.55
C LYS A 155 2.16 21.24 21.51
N GLU A 156 2.89 22.25 21.07
CA GLU A 156 2.55 22.96 19.84
C GLU A 156 3.33 22.32 18.69
N LEU A 157 2.59 21.92 17.67
CA LEU A 157 3.10 21.27 16.48
C LEU A 157 2.76 22.14 15.27
N HIS A 158 3.58 21.99 14.23
CA HIS A 158 3.38 22.63 12.94
C HIS A 158 3.16 21.57 11.87
N HIS A 159 2.39 21.92 10.83
CA HIS A 159 2.32 21.09 9.63
C HIS A 159 3.73 20.93 9.05
N THR A 160 4.09 19.71 8.68
CA THR A 160 5.37 19.43 8.00
C THR A 160 5.36 20.09 6.62
N ASN A 161 6.31 20.97 6.37
CA ASN A 161 6.46 21.61 5.05
C ASN A 161 6.93 20.56 4.04
N ASP A 162 6.28 20.52 2.88
CA ASP A 162 6.77 19.73 1.76
C ASP A 162 8.03 20.43 1.23
N ASN A 163 9.20 19.81 1.41
CA ASN A 163 10.51 20.42 1.14
C ASN A 163 10.71 20.80 -0.34
N LEU A 164 9.85 20.30 -1.23
CA LEU A 164 9.93 20.52 -2.68
C LEU A 164 9.51 21.94 -3.09
N ASP A 165 8.40 22.46 -2.56
CA ASP A 165 7.78 23.72 -3.04
C ASP A 165 7.91 24.89 -2.02
N ARG A 166 8.51 24.66 -0.85
CA ARG A 166 8.64 25.64 0.25
C ARG A 166 7.30 26.26 0.68
N ILE A 167 6.21 25.51 0.54
CA ILE A 167 4.88 25.94 0.97
C ILE A 167 4.73 25.71 2.48
N ASP A 168 4.34 26.76 3.20
CA ASP A 168 4.00 26.71 4.62
C ASP A 168 2.50 26.53 4.80
N ASN A 169 2.11 25.32 5.21
CA ASN A 169 0.72 24.96 5.46
C ASN A 169 0.19 25.47 6.81
N ASN A 170 1.01 26.14 7.61
CA ASN A 170 0.56 26.83 8.82
C ASN A 170 0.02 28.24 8.52
N ILE A 171 0.05 28.68 7.26
CA ILE A 171 -0.46 29.96 6.81
C ILE A 171 -1.78 29.75 6.07
N VAL A 172 -2.79 30.55 6.42
CA VAL A 172 -4.10 30.61 5.75
C VAL A 172 -4.29 32.00 5.13
N PRO A 173 -4.06 32.17 3.82
CA PRO A 173 -4.28 33.45 3.16
C PRO A 173 -5.77 33.76 3.00
N TYR A 174 -6.15 35.02 3.19
CA TYR A 174 -7.54 35.46 3.05
C TYR A 174 -7.64 36.93 2.65
N ILE A 175 -8.75 37.31 2.01
CA ILE A 175 -9.03 38.68 1.60
C ILE A 175 -10.23 39.21 2.40
N PRO A 176 -10.06 40.27 3.21
CA PRO A 176 -11.17 41.08 3.66
C PRO A 176 -11.80 41.81 2.46
N LEU A 177 -13.03 41.44 2.11
CA LEU A 177 -13.71 41.95 0.94
C LEU A 177 -14.38 43.30 1.25
N PRO A 178 -14.15 44.34 0.43
CA PRO A 178 -14.93 45.57 0.50
C PRO A 178 -16.33 45.35 -0.09
N ASP A 179 -17.24 46.30 0.14
CA ASP A 179 -18.63 46.21 -0.34
C ASP A 179 -18.79 46.46 -1.84
N ASN A 180 -17.70 46.73 -2.58
CA ASN A 180 -17.75 47.11 -3.99
C ASN A 180 -16.52 46.64 -4.77
N TRP A 181 -16.75 46.12 -5.98
CA TRP A 181 -15.73 45.57 -6.87
C TRP A 181 -14.67 46.60 -7.28
N ASP A 182 -15.06 47.83 -7.63
CA ASP A 182 -14.11 48.90 -7.97
C ASP A 182 -13.23 49.28 -6.78
N ARG A 183 -13.79 49.26 -5.56
CA ARG A 183 -13.02 49.51 -4.34
C ARG A 183 -11.99 48.41 -4.10
N TYR A 184 -12.36 47.15 -4.35
CA TYR A 184 -11.41 46.02 -4.30
C TYR A 184 -10.28 46.22 -5.31
N LEU A 185 -10.61 46.47 -6.58
CA LEU A 185 -9.64 46.69 -7.63
C LEU A 185 -8.69 47.86 -7.31
N GLN A 186 -9.20 48.97 -6.76
CA GLN A 186 -8.42 50.18 -6.53
C GLN A 186 -7.57 50.13 -5.25
N ASN A 187 -8.11 49.58 -4.17
CA ASN A 187 -7.52 49.73 -2.83
C ASN A 187 -6.86 48.46 -2.30
N VAL A 188 -7.20 47.29 -2.84
CA VAL A 188 -6.66 46.00 -2.38
C VAL A 188 -5.59 45.47 -3.33
N LEU A 189 -5.78 45.64 -4.64
CA LEU A 189 -4.85 45.13 -5.65
C LEU A 189 -3.71 46.10 -6.00
N SER A 190 -2.56 45.54 -6.34
CA SER A 190 -1.48 46.29 -6.99
C SER A 190 -1.94 46.83 -8.36
N SER A 191 -1.33 47.92 -8.82
CA SER A 191 -1.66 48.51 -10.14
C SER A 191 -1.50 47.48 -11.28
N ASN A 192 -0.46 46.65 -11.22
CA ASN A 192 -0.18 45.61 -12.22
C ASN A 192 -1.25 44.51 -12.21
N THR A 193 -1.55 43.92 -11.05
CA THR A 193 -2.59 42.88 -10.94
C THR A 193 -3.96 43.43 -11.39
N ARG A 194 -4.32 44.64 -10.96
CA ARG A 194 -5.56 45.31 -11.35
C ARG A 194 -5.68 45.45 -12.87
N GLN A 195 -4.63 45.93 -13.54
CA GLN A 195 -4.63 46.07 -15.00
C GLN A 195 -4.76 44.72 -15.69
N LYS A 196 -4.06 43.69 -15.17
CA LYS A 196 -4.12 42.32 -15.70
C LYS A 196 -5.52 41.73 -15.59
N ILE A 197 -6.16 41.81 -14.42
CA ILE A 197 -7.53 41.33 -14.20
C ILE A 197 -8.52 42.06 -15.12
N ARG A 198 -8.49 43.40 -15.15
CA ARG A 198 -9.37 44.19 -16.05
C ARG A 198 -9.22 43.80 -17.52
N ARG A 199 -7.99 43.60 -17.98
CA ARG A 199 -7.71 43.19 -19.37
C ARG A 199 -8.33 41.84 -19.68
N TYR A 200 -8.17 40.86 -18.80
CA TYR A 200 -8.62 39.50 -19.07
C TYR A 200 -10.11 39.29 -18.88
N LEU A 201 -10.73 39.93 -17.88
CA LEU A 201 -12.19 39.92 -17.75
C LEU A 201 -12.84 40.53 -18.99
N ARG A 202 -12.35 41.69 -19.47
CA ARG A 202 -12.81 42.30 -20.72
C ARG A 202 -12.60 41.40 -21.94
N LYS A 203 -11.44 40.73 -22.04
CA LYS A 203 -11.15 39.79 -23.14
C LYS A 203 -12.16 38.64 -23.18
N ILE A 204 -12.66 38.20 -22.03
CA ILE A 204 -13.65 37.12 -21.95
C ILE A 204 -15.05 37.66 -22.23
N GLU A 205 -15.41 38.83 -21.68
CA GLU A 205 -16.72 39.46 -21.89
C GLU A 205 -16.95 39.88 -23.35
N ASP A 206 -15.93 40.41 -24.02
CA ASP A 206 -16.04 40.99 -25.38
C ASP A 206 -15.81 39.96 -26.51
N SER A 207 -15.45 38.70 -26.18
CA SER A 207 -15.07 37.68 -27.16
C SER A 207 -16.08 36.54 -27.25
N ASN A 208 -16.47 36.17 -28.47
CA ASN A 208 -17.25 34.95 -28.73
C ASN A 208 -16.40 33.66 -28.65
N GLU A 209 -15.07 33.79 -28.45
CA GLU A 209 -14.14 32.66 -28.37
C GLU A 209 -14.17 32.00 -26.98
N PHE A 210 -14.42 32.77 -25.93
CA PHE A 210 -14.36 32.33 -24.54
C PHE A 210 -15.73 32.36 -23.89
N SER A 211 -16.00 31.40 -23.02
CA SER A 211 -17.22 31.40 -22.21
C SER A 211 -16.94 30.90 -20.80
N ILE A 212 -17.79 31.30 -19.86
CA ILE A 212 -17.77 30.81 -18.48
C ILE A 212 -19.10 30.11 -18.25
N THR A 213 -19.04 28.87 -17.74
CA THR A 213 -20.23 28.17 -17.25
C THR A 213 -20.15 28.04 -15.75
N HIS A 214 -21.30 28.13 -15.09
CA HIS A 214 -21.46 27.86 -13.67
C HIS A 214 -22.20 26.54 -13.46
N VAL A 215 -21.94 25.90 -12.32
CA VAL A 215 -22.57 24.63 -11.97
C VAL A 215 -24.09 24.74 -11.87
N SER A 216 -24.80 23.76 -12.43
CA SER A 216 -26.24 23.56 -12.37
C SER A 216 -26.55 22.06 -12.30
N SER A 217 -27.82 21.70 -12.10
CA SER A 217 -28.26 20.30 -12.09
C SER A 217 -27.86 19.54 -13.35
N ASP A 218 -27.86 20.23 -14.49
CA ASP A 218 -27.67 19.62 -15.81
C ASP A 218 -26.18 19.40 -16.15
N ASN A 219 -25.27 20.11 -15.48
CA ASN A 219 -23.84 20.09 -15.79
C ASN A 219 -22.92 19.74 -14.60
N LEU A 220 -23.49 19.43 -13.43
CA LEU A 220 -22.76 19.11 -12.19
C LEU A 220 -21.66 18.08 -12.41
N GLU A 221 -22.02 16.92 -12.96
CA GLU A 221 -21.10 15.80 -13.18
C GLU A 221 -19.94 16.20 -14.10
N ARG A 222 -20.27 16.80 -15.25
CA ARG A 222 -19.30 17.27 -16.23
C ARG A 222 -18.34 18.29 -15.62
N HIS A 223 -18.84 19.21 -14.81
CA HIS A 223 -18.02 20.23 -14.16
C HIS A 223 -17.08 19.65 -13.10
N ILE A 224 -17.55 18.70 -12.29
CA ILE A 224 -16.72 17.96 -11.32
C ILE A 224 -15.63 17.16 -12.06
N GLU A 225 -15.99 16.44 -13.12
CA GLU A 225 -15.04 15.65 -13.93
C GLU A 225 -13.94 16.52 -14.54
N ILE A 226 -14.28 17.70 -15.08
CA ILE A 226 -13.30 18.64 -15.64
C ILE A 226 -12.34 19.12 -14.55
N LEU A 227 -12.88 19.57 -13.42
CA LEU A 227 -12.08 20.09 -12.29
C LEU A 227 -11.12 19.04 -11.75
N LEU A 228 -11.63 17.85 -11.46
CA LEU A 228 -10.87 16.75 -10.89
C LEU A 228 -9.91 16.13 -11.91
N GLY A 229 -10.26 16.11 -13.19
CA GLY A 229 -9.40 15.69 -14.29
C GLY A 229 -8.16 16.59 -14.42
N PHE A 230 -8.35 17.91 -14.41
CA PHE A 230 -7.22 18.84 -14.40
C PHE A 230 -6.38 18.72 -13.14
N TRP A 231 -7.01 18.64 -11.96
CA TRP A 231 -6.27 18.48 -10.72
C TRP A 231 -5.44 17.19 -10.73
N LYS A 232 -6.01 16.08 -11.19
CA LYS A 232 -5.31 14.79 -11.34
C LYS A 232 -4.07 14.93 -12.22
N LEU A 233 -4.20 15.57 -13.38
CA LEU A 233 -3.08 15.78 -14.31
C LEU A 233 -1.93 16.56 -13.67
N SER A 234 -2.22 17.57 -12.85
CA SER A 234 -1.19 18.38 -12.18
C SER A 234 -0.52 17.66 -10.99
N TRP A 235 -1.19 16.67 -10.36
CA TRP A 235 -0.76 16.14 -9.05
C TRP A 235 -0.49 14.63 -8.99
N GLU A 236 -1.00 13.80 -9.91
CA GLU A 236 -0.86 12.33 -9.83
C GLU A 236 0.61 11.90 -9.87
N GLY A 237 1.43 12.49 -10.75
CA GLY A 237 2.86 12.17 -10.84
C GLY A 237 3.65 12.49 -9.56
N ARG A 238 3.13 13.38 -8.70
CA ARG A 238 3.75 13.75 -7.41
C ARG A 238 3.20 12.95 -6.24
N LYS A 239 1.87 12.75 -6.20
CA LYS A 239 1.17 12.15 -5.04
C LYS A 239 1.01 10.63 -5.15
N GLY A 240 1.22 10.06 -6.33
CA GLY A 240 0.98 8.65 -6.62
C GLY A 240 -0.50 8.33 -6.90
N PRO A 241 -0.79 7.25 -7.64
CA PRO A 241 -2.14 6.95 -8.13
C PRO A 241 -3.14 6.66 -7.00
N ASP A 242 -2.73 5.95 -5.95
CA ASP A 242 -3.65 5.53 -4.88
C ASP A 242 -4.09 6.72 -4.00
N ARG A 243 -3.12 7.53 -3.56
CA ARG A 243 -3.41 8.75 -2.79
C ARG A 243 -4.22 9.75 -3.61
N CYS A 244 -3.93 9.86 -4.91
CA CYS A 244 -4.70 10.69 -5.82
C CYS A 244 -6.16 10.23 -5.88
N ARG A 245 -6.40 8.92 -6.09
CA ARG A 245 -7.75 8.34 -6.10
C ARG A 245 -8.53 8.66 -4.83
N MET A 246 -7.95 8.43 -3.65
CA MET A 246 -8.60 8.73 -2.36
C MET A 246 -9.03 10.21 -2.24
N ILE A 247 -8.17 11.15 -2.66
CA ILE A 247 -8.47 12.59 -2.61
C ILE A 247 -9.60 12.91 -3.60
N LEU A 248 -9.54 12.40 -4.83
CA LEU A 248 -10.54 12.66 -5.86
C LEU A 248 -11.92 12.12 -5.45
N ASP A 249 -11.98 10.91 -4.89
CA ASP A 249 -13.23 10.30 -4.44
C ASP A 249 -13.86 11.12 -3.29
N SER A 250 -13.04 11.56 -2.33
CA SER A 250 -13.48 12.43 -1.22
C SER A 250 -13.96 13.79 -1.71
N THR A 251 -13.23 14.39 -2.64
CA THR A 251 -13.54 15.72 -3.18
C THR A 251 -14.82 15.67 -4.01
N SER A 252 -15.00 14.63 -4.85
CA SER A 252 -16.20 14.42 -5.67
C SER A 252 -17.46 14.35 -4.80
N PHE A 253 -17.43 13.53 -3.73
CA PHE A 253 -18.52 13.45 -2.76
C PHE A 253 -18.83 14.82 -2.14
N THR A 254 -17.79 15.52 -1.67
CA THR A 254 -17.93 16.83 -1.03
C THR A 254 -18.57 17.87 -1.95
N LEU A 255 -18.14 17.92 -3.21
CA LEU A 255 -18.69 18.86 -4.19
C LEU A 255 -20.19 18.60 -4.45
N ARG A 256 -20.60 17.33 -4.59
CA ARG A 256 -22.03 16.97 -4.75
C ARG A 256 -22.84 17.38 -3.53
N HIS A 257 -22.36 17.02 -2.33
CA HIS A 257 -23.03 17.35 -1.09
C HIS A 257 -23.19 18.88 -0.90
N CYS A 258 -22.16 19.66 -1.20
CA CYS A 258 -22.25 21.11 -1.16
C CYS A 258 -23.17 21.68 -2.25
N PHE A 259 -23.23 21.07 -3.43
CA PHE A 259 -24.19 21.46 -4.48
C PHE A 259 -25.64 21.23 -4.03
N GLU A 260 -25.96 20.05 -3.49
CA GLU A 260 -27.28 19.70 -2.96
C GLU A 260 -27.76 20.65 -1.85
N ASN A 261 -26.81 21.23 -1.10
CA ASN A 261 -27.07 22.19 -0.04
C ASN A 261 -26.91 23.65 -0.47
N ASN A 262 -26.83 23.93 -1.79
CA ASN A 262 -26.68 25.28 -2.36
C ASN A 262 -25.44 26.06 -1.89
N CYS A 263 -24.40 25.35 -1.47
CA CYS A 263 -23.15 25.91 -0.96
C CYS A 263 -21.96 25.76 -1.92
N LEU A 264 -22.19 25.38 -3.19
CA LEU A 264 -21.14 25.24 -4.19
C LEU A 264 -21.21 26.36 -5.25
N TYR A 265 -20.11 27.10 -5.39
CA TYR A 265 -19.86 27.97 -6.53
C TYR A 265 -18.69 27.41 -7.36
N LEU A 266 -19.03 26.66 -8.41
CA LEU A 266 -18.07 26.06 -9.33
C LEU A 266 -18.21 26.68 -10.71
N SER A 267 -17.09 27.20 -11.23
CA SER A 267 -17.02 27.84 -12.55
C SER A 267 -15.99 27.14 -13.45
N VAL A 268 -16.32 26.99 -14.73
CA VAL A 268 -15.41 26.46 -15.77
C VAL A 268 -15.18 27.53 -16.84
N LEU A 269 -13.93 27.78 -17.18
CA LEU A 269 -13.54 28.63 -18.31
C LEU A 269 -13.35 27.78 -19.56
N TRP A 270 -13.93 28.20 -20.67
CA TRP A 270 -13.88 27.51 -21.96
C TRP A 270 -13.26 28.37 -23.05
N LYS A 271 -12.70 27.70 -24.05
CA LYS A 271 -12.36 28.25 -25.36
C LYS A 271 -13.01 27.37 -26.43
N GLY A 272 -14.08 27.87 -27.05
CA GLY A 272 -15.04 27.01 -27.76
C GLY A 272 -15.51 25.87 -26.85
N ASP A 273 -15.42 24.62 -27.31
CA ASP A 273 -15.81 23.44 -26.52
C ASP A 273 -14.70 22.89 -25.62
N LYS A 274 -13.49 23.48 -25.63
CA LYS A 274 -12.36 23.03 -24.82
C LYS A 274 -12.34 23.72 -23.45
N PRO A 275 -12.41 22.99 -22.32
CA PRO A 275 -12.22 23.59 -21.01
C PRO A 275 -10.75 23.97 -20.81
N LEU A 276 -10.50 25.11 -20.16
CA LEU A 276 -9.15 25.65 -19.87
C LEU A 276 -8.81 25.61 -18.37
N GLY A 277 -9.83 25.54 -17.53
CA GLY A 277 -9.68 25.38 -16.10
C GLY A 277 -11.01 25.51 -15.37
N ALA A 278 -11.02 25.06 -14.13
CA ALA A 278 -12.16 25.10 -13.24
C ALA A 278 -11.72 25.43 -11.82
N ILE A 279 -12.58 26.13 -11.08
CA ILE A 279 -12.42 26.38 -9.65
C ILE A 279 -13.75 26.12 -8.96
N ALA A 280 -13.70 25.37 -7.87
CA ALA A 280 -14.81 25.22 -6.93
C ALA A 280 -14.55 26.02 -5.66
N ASN A 281 -15.55 26.80 -5.26
CA ASN A 281 -15.58 27.52 -4.01
C ASN A 281 -16.77 27.06 -3.17
N LEU A 282 -16.58 27.00 -1.85
CA LEU A 282 -17.63 26.69 -0.89
C LEU A 282 -18.16 27.99 -0.28
N MET A 283 -19.46 28.07 -0.07
CA MET A 283 -20.12 29.30 0.39
C MET A 283 -20.74 29.12 1.76
N ASP A 284 -20.33 29.99 2.68
CA ASP A 284 -20.92 30.17 4.00
C ASP A 284 -21.75 31.46 4.02
N PHE A 285 -23.07 31.31 3.86
CA PHE A 285 -23.98 32.45 3.84
C PHE A 285 -24.19 33.09 5.21
N SER A 286 -24.03 32.32 6.29
CA SER A 286 -24.23 32.80 7.66
C SER A 286 -23.02 33.61 8.11
N GLN A 287 -21.82 33.07 7.94
CA GLN A 287 -20.55 33.74 8.30
C GLN A 287 -20.01 34.64 7.17
N LYS A 288 -20.77 34.82 6.08
CA LYS A 288 -20.43 35.66 4.92
C LYS A 288 -19.02 35.40 4.39
N THR A 289 -18.64 34.12 4.29
CA THR A 289 -17.32 33.70 3.82
C THR A 289 -17.45 32.81 2.58
N ILE A 290 -16.56 33.00 1.60
CA ILE A 290 -16.39 32.08 0.47
C ILE A 290 -15.00 31.44 0.58
N LEU A 291 -14.89 30.14 0.37
CA LEU A 291 -13.66 29.37 0.55
C LEU A 291 -13.22 28.77 -0.80
N PHE A 292 -12.01 29.07 -1.24
CA PHE A 292 -11.41 28.42 -2.41
C PHE A 292 -11.03 26.98 -2.05
N TYR A 293 -11.88 26.02 -2.42
CA TYR A 293 -11.70 24.63 -2.02
C TYR A 293 -10.71 23.88 -2.89
N ILE A 294 -10.91 23.92 -4.21
CA ILE A 294 -10.02 23.23 -5.15
C ILE A 294 -10.09 23.86 -6.54
N GLY A 295 -8.97 23.84 -7.25
CA GLY A 295 -8.84 24.35 -8.61
C GLY A 295 -7.96 23.44 -9.46
N GLY A 296 -8.25 23.39 -10.76
CA GLY A 296 -7.47 22.66 -11.76
C GLY A 296 -7.48 23.40 -13.09
N ARG A 297 -6.41 23.31 -13.87
CA ARG A 297 -6.29 23.96 -15.18
C ARG A 297 -5.47 23.17 -16.18
N ASP A 298 -5.61 23.53 -17.46
CA ASP A 298 -4.69 23.10 -18.50
C ASP A 298 -3.38 23.91 -18.39
N ASP A 299 -2.35 23.32 -17.77
CA ASP A 299 -1.05 23.96 -17.58
C ASP A 299 -0.30 24.22 -18.90
N THR A 300 -0.76 23.66 -20.04
CA THR A 300 -0.20 23.96 -21.36
C THR A 300 -0.70 25.30 -21.92
N VAL A 301 -1.75 25.89 -21.33
CA VAL A 301 -2.37 27.14 -21.78
C VAL A 301 -2.06 28.27 -20.80
N THR A 302 -1.21 29.21 -21.23
CA THR A 302 -0.79 30.36 -20.39
C THR A 302 -1.51 31.67 -20.73
N ASP A 303 -2.16 31.76 -21.90
CA ASP A 303 -3.00 32.90 -22.30
C ASP A 303 -4.35 32.43 -22.89
N PRO A 304 -5.50 32.82 -22.30
CA PRO A 304 -5.60 33.62 -21.08
C PRO A 304 -5.32 32.78 -19.81
N PRO A 305 -4.77 33.38 -18.74
CA PRO A 305 -4.40 32.67 -17.52
C PRO A 305 -5.66 32.27 -16.72
N SER A 306 -6.15 31.05 -16.93
CA SER A 306 -7.42 30.55 -16.37
C SER A 306 -7.54 30.74 -14.86
N GLY A 307 -6.49 30.43 -14.09
CA GLY A 307 -6.49 30.62 -12.64
C GLY A 307 -6.71 32.07 -12.21
N ILE A 308 -6.09 33.05 -12.89
CA ILE A 308 -6.27 34.47 -12.53
C ILE A 308 -7.70 34.91 -12.77
N ILE A 309 -8.28 34.48 -13.89
CA ILE A 309 -9.65 34.80 -14.29
C ILE A 309 -10.64 34.19 -13.31
N LEU A 310 -10.54 32.89 -13.06
CA LEU A 310 -11.51 32.15 -12.25
C LEU A 310 -11.50 32.61 -10.79
N HIS A 311 -10.34 32.94 -10.22
CA HIS A 311 -10.28 33.58 -8.90
C HIS A 311 -10.87 34.99 -8.91
N ALA A 312 -10.57 35.81 -9.91
CA ALA A 312 -11.14 37.16 -10.01
C ALA A 312 -12.67 37.13 -10.08
N LEU A 313 -13.23 36.19 -10.86
CA LEU A 313 -14.68 35.96 -10.94
C LEU A 313 -15.27 35.48 -9.62
N GLY A 314 -14.60 34.57 -8.92
CA GLY A 314 -15.03 34.12 -7.59
C GLY A 314 -15.06 35.26 -6.57
N ILE A 315 -14.02 36.11 -6.55
CA ILE A 315 -13.94 37.28 -5.67
C ILE A 315 -15.01 38.33 -6.05
N GLN A 316 -15.20 38.57 -7.35
CA GLN A 316 -16.22 39.50 -7.84
C GLN A 316 -17.62 39.03 -7.44
N TYR A 317 -17.93 37.74 -7.64
CA TYR A 317 -19.17 37.12 -7.22
C TYR A 317 -19.38 37.27 -5.70
N ALA A 318 -18.34 37.01 -4.91
CA ALA A 318 -18.40 37.15 -3.46
C ALA A 318 -18.79 38.58 -3.03
N ILE A 319 -18.13 39.59 -3.61
CA ILE A 319 -18.43 41.00 -3.32
C ILE A 319 -19.86 41.36 -3.74
N GLN A 320 -20.29 40.96 -4.94
CA GLN A 320 -21.63 41.25 -5.47
C GLN A 320 -22.74 40.63 -4.61
N ASN A 321 -22.47 39.49 -3.97
CA ASN A 321 -23.41 38.78 -3.11
C ASN A 321 -23.22 39.10 -1.61
N GLY A 322 -22.45 40.14 -1.28
CA GLY A 322 -22.32 40.64 0.09
C GLY A 322 -21.48 39.78 1.04
N PHE A 323 -20.69 38.85 0.51
CA PHE A 323 -19.68 38.13 1.30
C PHE A 323 -18.58 39.11 1.77
N LYS A 324 -18.01 38.83 2.93
CA LYS A 324 -17.03 39.68 3.61
C LYS A 324 -15.61 39.12 3.59
N ILE A 325 -15.46 37.81 3.37
CA ILE A 325 -14.16 37.15 3.35
C ILE A 325 -14.07 36.21 2.14
N TYR A 326 -12.96 36.27 1.42
CA TYR A 326 -12.53 35.23 0.48
C TYR A 326 -11.33 34.50 1.08
N ASP A 327 -11.52 33.24 1.49
CA ASP A 327 -10.54 32.40 2.17
C ASP A 327 -9.84 31.49 1.15
N PHE A 328 -8.51 31.51 1.08
CA PHE A 328 -7.73 30.69 0.16
C PHE A 328 -7.33 29.32 0.71
N LEU A 329 -7.80 28.97 1.91
CA LEU A 329 -7.40 27.77 2.64
C LEU A 329 -5.89 27.77 2.95
N MET A 330 -5.39 26.68 3.53
CA MET A 330 -3.99 26.52 3.91
C MET A 330 -3.03 26.62 2.71
N GLY A 331 -1.80 27.06 3.00
CA GLY A 331 -0.71 27.18 2.03
C GLY A 331 -0.47 28.62 1.59
N ASN A 332 0.81 29.02 1.55
CA ASN A 332 1.26 30.37 1.20
C ASN A 332 1.70 30.51 -0.28
N GLU A 333 1.02 29.85 -1.21
CA GLU A 333 1.35 29.95 -2.63
C GLU A 333 1.33 31.42 -3.10
N ALA A 334 2.42 31.87 -3.72
CA ALA A 334 2.65 33.28 -4.05
C ALA A 334 1.50 33.94 -4.85
N TYR A 335 0.78 33.17 -5.68
CA TYR A 335 -0.33 33.70 -6.47
C TYR A 335 -1.52 34.15 -5.59
N LYS A 336 -1.76 33.53 -4.42
CA LYS A 336 -2.85 33.90 -3.51
C LYS A 336 -2.69 35.35 -3.05
N PHE A 337 -1.46 35.75 -2.73
CA PHE A 337 -1.11 37.12 -2.33
C PHE A 337 -1.20 38.15 -3.46
N SER A 338 -1.11 37.71 -4.72
CA SER A 338 -1.28 38.63 -5.85
C SER A 338 -2.68 39.26 -5.90
N PHE A 339 -3.67 38.64 -5.24
CA PHE A 339 -5.04 39.13 -5.06
C PHE A 339 -5.24 40.02 -3.82
N GLY A 340 -4.15 40.40 -3.14
CA GLY A 340 -4.19 41.23 -1.93
C GLY A 340 -4.58 40.47 -0.67
N ALA A 341 -4.32 39.16 -0.63
CA ALA A 341 -4.53 38.35 0.56
C ALA A 341 -3.63 38.79 1.72
N LYS A 342 -4.17 38.70 2.94
CA LYS A 342 -3.46 38.78 4.22
C LYS A 342 -3.27 37.38 4.78
N GLU A 343 -2.40 37.25 5.78
CA GLU A 343 -2.08 35.97 6.40
C GLU A 343 -2.79 35.82 7.76
N ARG A 344 -3.27 34.61 8.03
CA ARG A 344 -3.54 34.09 9.39
C ARG A 344 -2.61 32.92 9.64
N HIS A 345 -2.19 32.75 10.89
CA HIS A 345 -1.36 31.63 11.30
C HIS A 345 -2.17 30.65 12.14
N ILE A 346 -2.06 29.38 11.79
CA ILE A 346 -2.66 28.26 12.50
C ILE A 346 -1.57 27.33 13.05
N LYS A 347 -1.93 26.55 14.06
CA LYS A 347 -1.06 25.54 14.68
C LYS A 347 -1.85 24.28 14.98
N ILE A 348 -1.13 23.20 15.26
CA ILE A 348 -1.70 21.99 15.83
C ILE A 348 -1.34 21.99 17.32
N VAL A 349 -2.33 21.75 18.18
CA VAL A 349 -2.09 21.53 19.61
C VAL A 349 -2.33 20.07 19.92
N GLU A 350 -1.32 19.43 20.51
CA GLU A 350 -1.40 18.06 20.99
C GLU A 350 -1.42 18.06 22.51
N ILE A 351 -2.47 17.48 23.10
CA ILE A 351 -2.60 17.24 24.53
C ILE A 351 -2.40 15.74 24.75
N GLN A 352 -1.34 15.37 25.45
CA GLN A 352 -0.97 13.99 25.72
C GLN A 352 -1.06 13.69 27.22
N ARG A 353 -1.74 12.60 27.59
CA ARG A 353 -1.75 12.13 28.98
C ARG A 353 -0.36 11.61 29.38
N LYS A 354 0.16 12.10 30.51
CA LYS A 354 1.37 11.57 31.15
C LYS A 354 1.02 10.32 31.95
N ASN A 355 1.96 9.38 32.05
CA ASN A 355 1.92 8.27 33.01
C ASN A 355 0.63 7.43 33.02
N LEU A 356 0.25 6.88 31.88
CA LEU A 356 -0.50 5.62 31.89
C LEU A 356 0.53 4.51 31.67
N GLU A 357 0.80 3.69 32.69
CA GLU A 357 1.54 2.43 32.52
C GLU A 357 0.94 1.69 31.30
N SER A 358 1.79 1.14 30.43
CA SER A 358 1.36 0.54 29.16
C SER A 358 0.26 -0.53 29.36
N GLN A 359 0.25 -1.19 30.53
CA GLN A 359 -0.71 -2.22 30.92
C GLN A 359 -2.07 -1.68 31.42
N SER A 360 -2.20 -0.38 31.74
CA SER A 360 -3.43 0.23 32.26
C SER A 360 -4.23 1.05 31.25
N ARG A 361 -3.74 1.16 30.00
CA ARG A 361 -4.41 1.93 28.94
C ARG A 361 -5.58 1.15 28.35
N LYS A 362 -6.78 1.54 28.75
CA LYS A 362 -8.02 0.98 28.23
C LYS A 362 -8.31 1.54 26.83
N LEU A 363 -8.58 0.66 25.87
CA LEU A 363 -9.10 1.08 24.57
C LEU A 363 -10.55 1.56 24.71
N ASP A 364 -10.98 2.45 23.80
CA ASP A 364 -12.36 2.89 23.77
C ASP A 364 -13.17 1.77 23.10
N VAL A 365 -14.37 1.48 23.59
CA VAL A 365 -15.19 0.39 23.04
C VAL A 365 -15.48 0.60 21.55
N ARG A 366 -15.57 1.85 21.10
CA ARG A 366 -15.81 2.21 19.70
C ARG A 366 -14.64 1.85 18.79
N THR A 367 -13.41 1.82 19.31
CA THR A 367 -12.21 1.53 18.51
C THR A 367 -11.87 0.04 18.42
N ILE A 368 -12.59 -0.84 19.14
CA ILE A 368 -12.34 -2.29 19.15
C ILE A 368 -12.40 -2.93 17.75
N PRO A 369 -13.36 -2.63 16.85
CA PRO A 369 -13.38 -3.19 15.50
C PRO A 369 -12.10 -2.89 14.71
N ILE A 370 -11.60 -1.65 14.79
CA ILE A 370 -10.36 -1.24 14.12
C ILE A 370 -9.14 -1.91 14.78
N ALA A 371 -9.13 -2.01 16.11
CA ALA A 371 -8.08 -2.71 16.85
C ALA A 371 -7.97 -4.19 16.45
N LEU A 372 -9.10 -4.88 16.26
CA LEU A 372 -9.14 -6.26 15.77
C LEU A 372 -8.52 -6.38 14.38
N GLU A 373 -8.84 -5.47 13.47
CA GLU A 373 -8.28 -5.49 12.12
C GLU A 373 -6.76 -5.31 12.13
N ILE A 374 -6.25 -4.35 12.91
CA ILE A 374 -4.81 -4.14 13.10
C ILE A 374 -4.16 -5.40 13.69
N SER A 375 -4.76 -5.98 14.73
CA SER A 375 -4.27 -7.20 15.39
C SER A 375 -4.19 -8.39 14.42
N ALA A 376 -5.23 -8.59 13.59
CA ALA A 376 -5.27 -9.61 12.57
C ALA A 376 -4.20 -9.38 11.48
N ASN A 377 -3.98 -8.12 11.08
CA ASN A 377 -2.94 -7.76 10.12
C ASN A 377 -1.52 -8.00 10.65
N HIS A 378 -1.26 -7.75 11.95
CA HIS A 378 0.00 -8.15 12.58
C HIS A 378 0.20 -9.67 12.52
N SER A 379 -0.82 -10.45 12.88
CA SER A 379 -0.76 -11.91 12.83
C SER A 379 -0.49 -12.43 11.40
N ARG A 380 -1.18 -11.91 10.38
CA ARG A 380 -0.94 -12.26 8.97
C ARG A 380 0.46 -11.89 8.49
N ALA A 381 1.01 -10.79 9.00
CA ALA A 381 2.38 -10.35 8.71
C ALA A 381 3.45 -11.05 9.55
N ASN A 382 3.08 -12.07 10.34
CA ASN A 382 3.96 -12.81 11.26
C ASN A 382 4.64 -11.91 12.31
N ARG A 383 4.01 -10.79 12.67
CA ARG A 383 4.42 -9.87 13.75
C ARG A 383 3.72 -10.28 15.04
N LEU A 384 4.16 -11.42 15.60
CA LEU A 384 3.43 -12.13 16.66
C LEU A 384 3.37 -11.36 17.97
N VAL A 385 4.46 -10.66 18.34
CA VAL A 385 4.54 -9.87 19.58
C VAL A 385 3.56 -8.70 19.54
N GLU A 386 3.51 -7.99 18.41
CA GLU A 386 2.59 -6.87 18.22
C GLU A 386 1.12 -7.35 18.19
N ALA A 387 0.86 -8.49 17.53
CA ALA A 387 -0.47 -9.10 17.52
C ALA A 387 -0.92 -9.50 18.92
N GLU A 388 -0.05 -10.15 19.70
CA GLU A 388 -0.33 -10.52 21.09
C GLU A 388 -0.72 -9.29 21.91
N GLN A 389 0.12 -8.25 21.86
CA GLN A 389 -0.11 -7.04 22.65
C GLN A 389 -1.47 -6.40 22.31
N ALA A 390 -1.77 -6.25 21.03
CA ALA A 390 -3.00 -5.65 20.56
C ALA A 390 -4.25 -6.46 20.98
N TYR A 391 -4.23 -7.79 20.82
CA TYR A 391 -5.34 -8.64 21.28
C TYR A 391 -5.54 -8.60 22.79
N ARG A 392 -4.45 -8.56 23.58
CA ARG A 392 -4.56 -8.41 25.05
C ARG A 392 -5.22 -7.09 25.42
N GLN A 393 -4.93 -6.00 24.72
CA GLN A 393 -5.59 -4.71 24.96
C GLN A 393 -7.09 -4.77 24.67
N ILE A 394 -7.51 -5.46 23.61
CA ILE A 394 -8.93 -5.69 23.33
C ILE A 394 -9.59 -6.50 24.45
N LEU A 395 -8.95 -7.58 24.90
CA LEU A 395 -9.47 -8.44 25.97
C LEU A 395 -9.49 -7.75 27.35
N ASN A 396 -8.68 -6.73 27.58
CA ASN A 396 -8.77 -5.89 28.78
C ASN A 396 -10.08 -5.08 28.81
N VAL A 397 -10.61 -4.69 27.65
CA VAL A 397 -11.88 -3.96 27.54
C VAL A 397 -13.07 -4.92 27.46
N GLN A 398 -12.92 -5.99 26.68
CA GLN A 398 -13.96 -6.99 26.44
C GLN A 398 -13.39 -8.41 26.66
N PRO A 399 -13.33 -8.90 27.92
CA PRO A 399 -12.67 -10.16 28.27
C PRO A 399 -13.24 -11.43 27.62
N LYS A 400 -14.43 -11.33 27.02
CA LYS A 400 -15.18 -12.41 26.37
C LYS A 400 -15.33 -12.16 24.85
N HIS A 401 -14.56 -11.26 24.26
CA HIS A 401 -14.66 -10.97 22.82
C HIS A 401 -14.23 -12.19 21.98
N PRO A 402 -15.12 -12.81 21.19
CA PRO A 402 -14.83 -14.07 20.52
C PRO A 402 -13.62 -14.02 19.58
N ASP A 403 -13.57 -13.01 18.69
CA ASP A 403 -12.50 -12.91 17.69
C ASP A 403 -11.12 -12.62 18.30
N ALA A 404 -11.07 -11.87 19.41
CA ALA A 404 -9.82 -11.58 20.10
C ALA A 404 -9.32 -12.79 20.89
N LEU A 405 -10.22 -13.57 21.50
CA LEU A 405 -9.86 -14.84 22.14
C LEU A 405 -9.32 -15.84 21.11
N TYR A 406 -9.99 -15.98 19.97
CA TYR A 406 -9.52 -16.84 18.88
C TYR A 406 -8.18 -16.36 18.31
N GLY A 407 -8.09 -15.08 17.93
CA GLY A 407 -6.90 -14.48 17.34
C GLY A 407 -5.68 -14.58 18.26
N LEU A 408 -5.83 -14.27 19.56
CA LEU A 408 -4.76 -14.43 20.53
C LEU A 408 -4.41 -15.92 20.72
N GLY A 409 -5.39 -16.82 20.77
CA GLY A 409 -5.15 -18.25 20.88
C GLY A 409 -4.27 -18.79 19.74
N VAL A 410 -4.54 -18.37 18.50
CA VAL A 410 -3.73 -18.72 17.33
C VAL A 410 -2.32 -18.12 17.41
N VAL A 411 -2.18 -16.86 17.82
CA VAL A 411 -0.87 -16.21 17.99
C VAL A 411 -0.04 -16.93 19.07
N MET A 412 -0.65 -17.28 20.21
CA MET A 412 0.03 -18.04 21.27
C MET A 412 0.48 -19.42 20.79
N GLN A 413 -0.33 -20.11 19.96
CA GLN A 413 0.07 -21.37 19.35
C GLN A 413 1.29 -21.20 18.42
N GLN A 414 1.32 -20.14 17.61
CA GLN A 414 2.47 -19.83 16.73
C GLN A 414 3.74 -19.47 17.49
N MET A 415 3.61 -18.89 18.69
CA MET A 415 4.70 -18.62 19.62
C MET A 415 5.10 -19.83 20.48
N GLU A 416 4.50 -21.00 20.25
CA GLU A 416 4.71 -22.24 21.02
C GLU A 416 4.27 -22.15 22.50
N GLU A 417 3.47 -21.15 22.85
CA GLU A 417 2.87 -20.94 24.18
C GLU A 417 1.58 -21.76 24.32
N TYR A 418 1.73 -23.08 24.20
CA TYR A 418 0.59 -24.00 24.01
C TYR A 418 -0.43 -23.97 25.15
N GLN A 419 0.02 -23.87 26.40
CA GLN A 419 -0.89 -23.83 27.54
C GLN A 419 -1.77 -22.57 27.53
N THR A 420 -1.18 -21.43 27.17
CA THR A 420 -1.91 -20.16 27.08
C THR A 420 -2.91 -20.20 25.91
N ALA A 421 -2.49 -20.76 24.77
CA ALA A 421 -3.37 -20.96 23.61
C ALA A 421 -4.59 -21.83 23.98
N GLU A 422 -4.37 -22.94 24.66
CA GLU A 422 -5.45 -23.83 25.12
C GLU A 422 -6.44 -23.10 26.02
N ASN A 423 -5.95 -22.38 27.03
CA ASN A 423 -6.80 -21.64 27.97
C ASN A 423 -7.68 -20.60 27.24
N LEU A 424 -7.13 -19.91 26.25
CA LEU A 424 -7.87 -18.92 25.45
C LEU A 424 -8.93 -19.58 24.56
N LEU A 425 -8.60 -20.70 23.89
CA LEU A 425 -9.55 -21.44 23.07
C LEU A 425 -10.67 -22.06 23.91
N ARG A 426 -10.37 -22.58 25.10
CA ARG A 426 -11.38 -23.08 26.04
C ARG A 426 -12.29 -21.95 26.53
N LYS A 427 -11.72 -20.80 26.86
CA LYS A 427 -12.50 -19.61 27.23
C LYS A 427 -13.40 -19.13 26.09
N LEU A 428 -12.95 -19.23 24.84
CA LEU A 428 -13.79 -18.97 23.67
C LEU A 428 -14.96 -19.97 23.59
N LEU A 429 -14.70 -21.26 23.81
CA LEU A 429 -15.73 -22.30 23.82
C LEU A 429 -16.72 -22.18 24.99
N GLU A 430 -16.35 -21.54 26.10
CA GLU A 430 -17.31 -21.15 27.15
C GLU A 430 -18.28 -20.06 26.69
N VAL A 431 -17.84 -19.16 25.78
CA VAL A 431 -18.66 -18.07 25.24
C VAL A 431 -19.47 -18.53 24.03
N GLN A 432 -18.87 -19.35 23.16
CA GLN A 432 -19.46 -19.91 21.94
C GLN A 432 -19.14 -21.41 21.85
N PRO A 433 -19.94 -22.28 22.48
CA PRO A 433 -19.71 -23.74 22.48
C PRO A 433 -19.77 -24.38 21.08
N ASP A 434 -20.46 -23.73 20.15
CA ASP A 434 -20.65 -24.10 18.75
C ASP A 434 -19.57 -23.52 17.80
N ASN A 435 -18.52 -22.91 18.35
CA ASN A 435 -17.43 -22.35 17.54
C ASN A 435 -16.54 -23.46 16.94
N THR A 436 -16.85 -23.84 15.71
CA THR A 436 -16.13 -24.89 14.97
C THR A 436 -14.63 -24.59 14.79
N LYS A 437 -14.27 -23.32 14.56
CA LYS A 437 -12.85 -22.91 14.40
C LYS A 437 -12.07 -23.15 15.69
N ALA A 438 -12.66 -22.82 16.83
CA ALA A 438 -12.03 -23.04 18.13
C ALA A 438 -11.80 -24.54 18.41
N TRP A 439 -12.77 -25.41 18.12
CA TRP A 439 -12.61 -26.86 18.24
C TRP A 439 -11.52 -27.41 17.32
N PHE A 440 -11.48 -26.97 16.07
CA PHE A 440 -10.43 -27.36 15.12
C PHE A 440 -9.03 -26.91 15.57
N SER A 441 -8.90 -25.66 16.04
CA SER A 441 -7.64 -25.13 16.59
C SER A 441 -7.21 -25.90 17.83
N LEU A 442 -8.13 -26.24 18.72
CA LEU A 442 -7.85 -27.05 19.91
C LEU A 442 -7.37 -28.46 19.53
N GLY A 443 -7.99 -29.09 18.52
CA GLY A 443 -7.53 -30.37 17.99
C GLY A 443 -6.12 -30.30 17.40
N THR A 444 -5.81 -29.21 16.68
CA THR A 444 -4.48 -28.97 16.09
C THR A 444 -3.43 -28.77 17.17
N LEU A 445 -3.76 -28.00 18.20
CA LEU A 445 -2.91 -27.76 19.35
C LEU A 445 -2.60 -29.05 20.12
N ASN A 446 -3.60 -29.89 20.37
CA ASN A 446 -3.43 -31.19 21.02
C ASN A 446 -2.58 -32.14 20.19
N LEU A 447 -2.75 -32.14 18.86
CA LEU A 447 -1.95 -32.94 17.94
C LEU A 447 -0.46 -32.56 18.01
N ILE A 448 -0.13 -31.26 18.00
CA ILE A 448 1.25 -30.77 18.12
C ILE A 448 1.89 -31.22 19.45
N GLN A 449 1.11 -31.22 20.53
CA GLN A 449 1.56 -31.67 21.85
C GLN A 449 1.63 -33.21 21.99
N GLY A 450 1.22 -33.97 20.96
CA GLY A 450 1.18 -35.44 21.00
C GLY A 450 0.01 -36.01 21.81
N LEU A 451 -0.94 -35.19 22.22
CA LEU A 451 -2.17 -35.58 22.93
C LEU A 451 -3.20 -36.10 21.92
N LEU A 452 -2.92 -37.28 21.37
CA LEU A 452 -3.65 -37.81 20.21
C LEU A 452 -5.13 -38.08 20.51
N SER A 453 -5.48 -38.50 21.73
CA SER A 453 -6.86 -38.81 22.11
C SER A 453 -7.71 -37.54 22.22
N GLU A 454 -7.14 -36.49 22.81
CA GLU A 454 -7.75 -35.18 22.98
C GLU A 454 -7.88 -34.45 21.64
N ALA A 455 -6.91 -34.63 20.74
CA ALA A 455 -6.98 -34.14 19.37
C ALA A 455 -8.14 -34.78 18.60
N GLU A 456 -8.26 -36.10 18.66
CA GLU A 456 -9.36 -36.86 18.04
C GLU A 456 -10.74 -36.36 18.53
N GLN A 457 -10.91 -36.20 19.85
CA GLN A 457 -12.16 -35.70 20.43
C GLN A 457 -12.51 -34.30 19.93
N ALA A 458 -11.54 -33.37 19.93
CA ALA A 458 -11.76 -32.00 19.49
C ALA A 458 -12.15 -31.92 17.99
N TYR A 459 -11.50 -32.72 17.13
CA TYR A 459 -11.88 -32.80 15.72
C TYR A 459 -13.27 -33.42 15.51
N GLN A 460 -13.63 -34.44 16.28
CA GLN A 460 -14.98 -35.01 16.24
C GLN A 460 -16.05 -34.00 16.67
N GLN A 461 -15.77 -33.17 17.69
CA GLN A 461 -16.66 -32.07 18.06
C GLN A 461 -16.80 -31.05 16.92
N ALA A 462 -15.69 -30.65 16.30
CA ALA A 462 -15.72 -29.74 15.15
C ALA A 462 -16.59 -30.28 13.99
N LEU A 463 -16.51 -31.59 13.68
CA LEU A 463 -17.35 -32.23 12.65
C LEU A 463 -18.81 -32.37 13.06
N THR A 464 -19.10 -32.61 14.35
CA THR A 464 -20.46 -32.74 14.88
C THR A 464 -21.25 -31.43 14.71
N LEU A 465 -20.56 -30.30 14.83
CA LEU A 465 -21.12 -28.96 14.65
C LEU A 465 -21.42 -28.61 13.18
N GLN A 466 -21.15 -29.52 12.23
CA GLN A 466 -21.36 -29.35 10.79
C GLN A 466 -20.73 -28.06 10.27
N PRO A 467 -19.41 -28.03 10.05
CA PRO A 467 -18.72 -26.82 9.61
C PRO A 467 -19.38 -26.25 8.35
N GLU A 468 -19.82 -25.00 8.40
CA GLU A 468 -20.48 -24.32 7.27
C GLU A 468 -19.60 -24.29 6.02
N SER A 469 -18.27 -24.34 6.21
CA SER A 469 -17.28 -24.34 5.14
C SER A 469 -16.79 -25.76 4.85
N SER A 470 -16.92 -26.19 3.59
CA SER A 470 -16.31 -27.42 3.07
C SER A 470 -14.79 -27.43 3.26
N THR A 471 -14.14 -26.27 3.24
CA THR A 471 -12.70 -26.10 3.49
C THR A 471 -12.30 -26.43 4.92
N ILE A 472 -13.09 -26.00 5.91
CA ILE A 472 -12.83 -26.35 7.33
C ILE A 472 -13.06 -27.85 7.52
N SER A 473 -14.16 -28.39 7.00
CA SER A 473 -14.42 -29.84 7.06
C SER A 473 -13.28 -30.65 6.44
N LEU A 474 -12.77 -30.24 5.29
CA LEU A 474 -11.62 -30.86 4.63
C LEU A 474 -10.38 -30.89 5.54
N ALA A 475 -10.02 -29.73 6.12
CA ALA A 475 -8.87 -29.62 7.01
C ALA A 475 -9.04 -30.47 8.28
N VAL A 476 -10.24 -30.50 8.85
CA VAL A 476 -10.56 -31.34 10.01
C VAL A 476 -10.42 -32.82 9.66
N TYR A 477 -10.96 -33.29 8.53
CA TYR A 477 -10.81 -34.69 8.11
C TYR A 477 -9.36 -35.08 7.82
N HIS A 478 -8.56 -34.21 7.21
CA HIS A 478 -7.13 -34.45 7.02
C HIS A 478 -6.41 -34.59 8.36
N ASN A 479 -6.59 -33.64 9.27
CA ASN A 479 -5.88 -33.66 10.55
C ASN A 479 -6.36 -34.81 11.45
N LEU A 480 -7.66 -35.09 11.48
CA LEU A 480 -8.20 -36.26 12.18
C LEU A 480 -7.66 -37.56 11.60
N GLY A 481 -7.61 -37.68 10.27
CA GLY A 481 -7.01 -38.84 9.60
C GLY A 481 -5.55 -39.03 10.00
N TYR A 482 -4.77 -37.95 10.03
CA TYR A 482 -3.38 -37.98 10.47
C TYR A 482 -3.26 -38.37 11.96
N THR A 483 -4.09 -37.81 12.84
CA THR A 483 -4.12 -38.17 14.26
C THR A 483 -4.42 -39.66 14.45
N LEU A 484 -5.43 -40.18 13.77
CA LEU A 484 -5.81 -41.60 13.82
C LEU A 484 -4.69 -42.50 13.28
N GLN A 485 -4.00 -42.07 12.23
CA GLN A 485 -2.82 -42.76 11.69
C GLN A 485 -1.68 -42.82 12.73
N GLN A 486 -1.38 -41.73 13.44
CA GLN A 486 -0.36 -41.73 14.50
C GLN A 486 -0.75 -42.66 15.67
N GLN A 487 -2.05 -42.87 15.91
CA GLN A 487 -2.55 -43.85 16.88
C GLN A 487 -2.56 -45.30 16.34
N GLY A 488 -2.23 -45.52 15.06
CA GLY A 488 -2.31 -46.84 14.42
C GLY A 488 -3.71 -47.29 14.00
N LYS A 489 -4.73 -46.41 14.09
CA LYS A 489 -6.12 -46.67 13.69
C LYS A 489 -6.30 -46.49 12.17
N TRP A 490 -5.61 -47.31 11.38
CA TRP A 490 -5.49 -47.15 9.92
C TRP A 490 -6.82 -47.13 9.17
N GLU A 491 -7.77 -48.01 9.50
CA GLU A 491 -9.08 -48.06 8.82
C GLU A 491 -9.86 -46.76 8.96
N GLN A 492 -9.87 -46.19 10.17
CA GLN A 492 -10.55 -44.92 10.47
C GLN A 492 -9.83 -43.74 9.82
N ALA A 493 -8.49 -43.77 9.80
CA ALA A 493 -7.68 -42.75 9.12
C ALA A 493 -7.98 -42.71 7.61
N ILE A 494 -7.99 -43.87 6.95
CA ILE A 494 -8.31 -43.99 5.52
C ILE A 494 -9.73 -43.50 5.23
N ALA A 495 -10.70 -43.81 6.10
CA ALA A 495 -12.08 -43.32 5.96
C ALA A 495 -12.14 -41.77 6.06
N CYS A 496 -11.36 -41.16 6.95
CA CYS A 496 -11.27 -39.70 7.05
C CYS A 496 -10.65 -39.09 5.78
N TYR A 497 -9.54 -39.64 5.28
CA TYR A 497 -8.94 -39.17 4.03
C TYR A 497 -9.86 -39.36 2.81
N GLN A 498 -10.64 -40.44 2.80
CA GLN A 498 -11.67 -40.63 1.78
C GLN A 498 -12.74 -39.54 1.85
N LYS A 499 -13.21 -39.18 3.05
CA LYS A 499 -14.16 -38.08 3.24
C LYS A 499 -13.57 -36.75 2.77
N ALA A 500 -12.30 -36.49 3.06
CA ALA A 500 -11.62 -35.30 2.57
C ALA A 500 -11.57 -35.25 1.03
N ARG A 501 -11.26 -36.39 0.38
CA ARG A 501 -11.30 -36.51 -1.08
C ARG A 501 -12.71 -36.31 -1.66
N GLU A 502 -13.75 -36.80 -0.99
CA GLU A 502 -15.15 -36.58 -1.40
C GLU A 502 -15.55 -35.09 -1.34
N LEU A 503 -15.02 -34.34 -0.37
CA LEU A 503 -15.27 -32.90 -0.23
C LEU A 503 -14.54 -32.06 -1.30
N GLN A 504 -13.38 -32.51 -1.76
CA GLN A 504 -12.63 -31.85 -2.83
C GLN A 504 -12.09 -32.88 -3.84
N PRO A 505 -12.93 -33.34 -4.78
CA PRO A 505 -12.56 -34.39 -5.74
C PRO A 505 -11.37 -34.03 -6.64
N ASP A 506 -11.19 -32.75 -6.92
CA ASP A 506 -10.12 -32.25 -7.79
C ASP A 506 -8.80 -31.98 -7.03
N SER A 507 -8.75 -32.26 -5.72
CA SER A 507 -7.56 -32.06 -4.91
C SER A 507 -6.56 -33.20 -5.07
N ILE A 508 -5.48 -32.92 -5.81
CA ILE A 508 -4.31 -33.81 -5.94
C ILE A 508 -3.77 -34.18 -4.56
N GLU A 509 -3.74 -33.22 -3.62
CA GLU A 509 -3.21 -33.46 -2.28
C GLU A 509 -4.09 -34.42 -1.47
N ALA A 510 -5.42 -34.25 -1.49
CA ALA A 510 -6.33 -35.16 -0.80
C ALA A 510 -6.23 -36.59 -1.37
N GLU A 511 -6.09 -36.71 -2.69
CA GLU A 511 -5.90 -38.00 -3.34
C GLU A 511 -4.58 -38.67 -2.93
N VAL A 512 -3.47 -37.91 -2.95
CA VAL A 512 -2.15 -38.39 -2.57
C VAL A 512 -2.09 -38.80 -1.10
N ILE A 513 -2.67 -38.02 -0.19
CA ILE A 513 -2.69 -38.37 1.25
C ILE A 513 -3.44 -39.68 1.48
N TRP A 514 -4.60 -39.86 0.84
CA TRP A 514 -5.34 -41.12 0.90
C TRP A 514 -4.54 -42.30 0.34
N ALA A 515 -3.90 -42.13 -0.82
CA ALA A 515 -3.07 -43.17 -1.43
C ALA A 515 -1.84 -43.51 -0.58
N ASN A 516 -1.22 -42.51 0.07
CA ASN A 516 -0.12 -42.70 1.01
C ASN A 516 -0.53 -43.54 2.21
N ALA A 517 -1.74 -43.34 2.73
CA ALA A 517 -2.29 -44.15 3.81
C ALA A 517 -2.54 -45.61 3.38
N LEU A 518 -3.10 -45.83 2.18
CA LEU A 518 -3.25 -47.19 1.62
C LEU A 518 -1.91 -47.90 1.41
N TYR A 519 -0.90 -47.17 0.93
CA TYR A 519 0.44 -47.72 0.76
C TYR A 519 1.06 -48.12 2.10
N ALA A 520 0.95 -47.28 3.12
CA ALA A 520 1.45 -47.59 4.46
C ALA A 520 0.76 -48.82 5.08
N GLN A 521 -0.51 -49.07 4.74
CA GLN A 521 -1.24 -50.27 5.15
C GLN A 521 -0.93 -51.50 4.26
N GLY A 522 -0.19 -51.33 3.16
CA GLY A 522 0.11 -52.41 2.21
C GLY A 522 -1.06 -52.81 1.31
N THR A 523 -2.12 -52.00 1.23
CA THR A 523 -3.33 -52.29 0.44
C THR A 523 -3.32 -51.62 -0.94
N LEU A 524 -2.36 -50.75 -1.22
CA LEU A 524 -2.19 -50.10 -2.53
C LEU A 524 -1.54 -51.07 -3.54
N SER A 525 -2.24 -51.37 -4.64
CA SER A 525 -1.75 -52.29 -5.68
C SER A 525 -0.45 -51.79 -6.33
N SER A 526 0.41 -52.72 -6.76
CA SER A 526 1.70 -52.42 -7.40
C SER A 526 1.55 -51.52 -8.63
N GLU A 527 0.49 -51.68 -9.43
CA GLU A 527 0.25 -50.86 -10.62
C GLU A 527 -0.02 -49.40 -10.25
N LYS A 528 -0.67 -49.16 -9.10
CA LYS A 528 -1.00 -47.82 -8.62
C LYS A 528 0.17 -47.15 -7.89
N GLN A 529 1.10 -47.92 -7.34
CA GLN A 529 2.27 -47.37 -6.62
C GLN A 529 3.12 -46.47 -7.53
N ALA A 530 3.37 -46.87 -8.78
CA ALA A 530 4.13 -46.06 -9.73
C ALA A 530 3.41 -44.73 -10.05
N HIS A 531 2.09 -44.77 -10.24
CA HIS A 531 1.27 -43.58 -10.48
C HIS A 531 1.32 -42.62 -9.29
N TYR A 532 1.08 -43.11 -8.08
CA TYR A 532 1.10 -42.27 -6.88
C TYR A 532 2.51 -41.83 -6.46
N ALA A 533 3.56 -42.57 -6.83
CA ALA A 533 4.94 -42.11 -6.70
C ALA A 533 5.18 -40.83 -7.51
N ALA A 534 4.75 -40.82 -8.79
CA ALA A 534 4.85 -39.65 -9.65
C ALA A 534 4.02 -38.46 -9.11
N MET A 535 2.81 -38.72 -8.58
CA MET A 535 1.99 -37.66 -7.97
C MET A 535 2.61 -37.07 -6.70
N ASN A 536 3.16 -37.91 -5.82
CA ASN A 536 3.92 -37.45 -4.64
C ASN A 536 5.11 -36.58 -5.06
N HIS A 537 5.86 -36.99 -6.09
CA HIS A 537 6.94 -36.18 -6.64
C HIS A 537 6.46 -34.80 -7.12
N ASN A 538 5.37 -34.76 -7.89
CA ASN A 538 4.80 -33.50 -8.39
C ASN A 538 4.32 -32.59 -7.25
N LEU A 539 3.70 -33.15 -6.20
CA LEU A 539 3.28 -32.42 -5.02
C LEU A 539 4.48 -31.89 -4.21
N GLY A 540 5.56 -32.66 -4.12
CA GLY A 540 6.83 -32.22 -3.56
C GLY A 540 7.39 -30.99 -4.30
N ASN A 541 7.37 -31.00 -5.64
CA ASN A 541 7.80 -29.86 -6.45
C ASN A 541 6.93 -28.61 -6.23
N MET A 542 5.60 -28.77 -6.18
CA MET A 542 4.69 -27.66 -5.87
C MET A 542 4.96 -27.07 -4.48
N ARG A 543 5.16 -27.92 -3.47
CA ARG A 543 5.50 -27.49 -2.10
C ARG A 543 6.85 -26.78 -2.02
N LYS A 544 7.85 -27.26 -2.77
CA LYS A 544 9.16 -26.62 -2.91
C LYS A 544 9.04 -25.22 -3.52
N GLN A 545 8.24 -25.06 -4.58
CA GLN A 545 8.05 -23.75 -5.24
C GLN A 545 7.47 -22.68 -4.31
N VAL A 546 6.61 -23.07 -3.36
CA VAL A 546 6.06 -22.15 -2.35
C VAL A 546 6.95 -22.00 -1.10
N GLY A 547 8.13 -22.63 -1.09
CA GLY A 547 9.12 -22.52 -0.01
C GLY A 547 8.93 -23.48 1.16
N ASP A 548 7.94 -24.38 1.11
CA ASP A 548 7.70 -25.39 2.15
C ASP A 548 8.60 -26.61 1.96
N LEU A 549 9.90 -26.40 2.19
CA LEU A 549 10.93 -27.41 1.97
C LEU A 549 10.76 -28.64 2.86
N LYS A 550 10.22 -28.47 4.08
CA LYS A 550 10.02 -29.60 5.01
C LYS A 550 8.98 -30.56 4.47
N VAL A 551 7.82 -30.05 4.03
CA VAL A 551 6.76 -30.89 3.47
C VAL A 551 7.16 -31.45 2.10
N ALA A 552 7.87 -30.67 1.28
CA ALA A 552 8.38 -31.14 -0.01
C ALA A 552 9.26 -32.40 0.11
N ILE A 553 10.20 -32.40 1.07
CA ILE A 553 11.09 -33.54 1.34
C ILE A 553 10.31 -34.80 1.69
N GLU A 554 9.26 -34.69 2.51
CA GLU A 554 8.46 -35.85 2.90
C GLU A 554 7.69 -36.44 1.72
N TYR A 555 7.16 -35.60 0.82
CA TYR A 555 6.54 -36.07 -0.41
C TYR A 555 7.54 -36.76 -1.34
N PHE A 556 8.76 -36.22 -1.52
CA PHE A 556 9.77 -36.91 -2.33
C PHE A 556 10.22 -38.24 -1.71
N ARG A 557 10.41 -38.29 -0.39
CA ARG A 557 10.71 -39.54 0.33
C ARG A 557 9.60 -40.57 0.15
N GLN A 558 8.35 -40.14 0.19
CA GLN A 558 7.21 -41.03 -0.04
C GLN A 558 7.15 -41.52 -1.50
N ALA A 559 7.45 -40.67 -2.48
CA ALA A 559 7.59 -41.08 -3.88
C ALA A 559 8.66 -42.17 -4.05
N ILE A 560 9.83 -42.00 -3.43
CA ILE A 560 10.93 -42.97 -3.49
C ILE A 560 10.57 -44.28 -2.78
N LYS A 561 9.83 -44.22 -1.67
CA LYS A 561 9.34 -45.43 -0.98
C LYS A 561 8.44 -46.25 -1.90
N MET A 562 7.52 -45.60 -2.63
CA MET A 562 6.59 -46.26 -3.55
C MET A 562 7.25 -46.74 -4.84
N ASN A 563 8.23 -45.99 -5.35
CA ASN A 563 9.02 -46.36 -6.52
C ASN A 563 10.48 -45.92 -6.34
N SER A 564 11.33 -46.86 -5.96
CA SER A 564 12.74 -46.59 -5.70
C SER A 564 13.57 -46.26 -6.95
N TYR A 565 13.02 -46.53 -8.15
CA TYR A 565 13.65 -46.28 -9.45
C TYR A 565 13.24 -44.93 -10.07
N LEU A 566 12.43 -44.12 -9.40
CA LEU A 566 11.99 -42.81 -9.89
C LEU A 566 13.13 -41.78 -9.77
N VAL A 567 13.84 -41.54 -10.87
CA VAL A 567 15.06 -40.71 -10.94
C VAL A 567 14.78 -39.29 -10.47
N GLU A 568 13.69 -38.71 -10.95
CA GLU A 568 13.27 -37.33 -10.68
C GLU A 568 13.04 -37.12 -9.18
N ALA A 569 12.45 -38.09 -8.49
CA ALA A 569 12.23 -37.99 -7.04
C ALA A 569 13.54 -37.97 -6.25
N HIS A 570 14.54 -38.77 -6.62
CA HIS A 570 15.87 -38.69 -6.01
C HIS A 570 16.55 -37.35 -6.32
N TYR A 571 16.49 -36.90 -7.57
CA TYR A 571 17.07 -35.63 -7.97
C TYR A 571 16.46 -34.43 -7.22
N HIS A 572 15.14 -34.32 -7.20
CA HIS A 572 14.43 -33.22 -6.56
C HIS A 572 14.49 -33.27 -5.02
N LEU A 573 14.56 -34.46 -4.43
CA LEU A 573 14.89 -34.62 -3.00
C LEU A 573 16.29 -34.07 -2.70
N GLY A 574 17.28 -34.39 -3.55
CA GLY A 574 18.63 -33.86 -3.43
C GLY A 574 18.66 -32.33 -3.44
N LEU A 575 17.94 -31.70 -4.38
CA LEU A 575 17.85 -30.24 -4.46
C LEU A 575 17.22 -29.62 -3.20
N ALA A 576 16.12 -30.21 -2.69
CA ALA A 576 15.45 -29.70 -1.49
C ALA A 576 16.32 -29.84 -0.22
N LEU A 577 17.05 -30.95 -0.10
CA LEU A 577 17.99 -31.17 1.01
C LEU A 577 19.19 -30.22 0.94
N GLN A 578 19.69 -29.95 -0.28
CA GLN A 578 20.75 -28.97 -0.52
C GLN A 578 20.34 -27.57 -0.06
N GLU A 579 19.12 -27.13 -0.35
CA GLU A 579 18.57 -25.85 0.11
C GLU A 579 18.43 -25.77 1.63
N GLN A 580 18.27 -26.91 2.33
CA GLN A 580 18.33 -27.00 3.79
C GLN A 580 19.75 -27.10 4.35
N GLY A 581 20.79 -27.14 3.51
CA GLY A 581 22.18 -27.34 3.93
C GLY A 581 22.51 -28.78 4.37
N LYS A 582 21.65 -29.75 4.05
CA LYS A 582 21.86 -31.19 4.35
C LYS A 582 22.67 -31.85 3.24
N TRP A 583 23.93 -31.45 3.15
CA TRP A 583 24.78 -31.75 1.99
C TRP A 583 25.06 -33.24 1.81
N GLU A 584 25.27 -34.01 2.87
CA GLU A 584 25.53 -35.46 2.77
C GLU A 584 24.32 -36.23 2.24
N GLU A 585 23.13 -35.93 2.76
CA GLU A 585 21.88 -36.56 2.27
C GLU A 585 21.61 -36.17 0.80
N ALA A 586 21.86 -34.90 0.44
CA ALA A 586 21.71 -34.44 -0.94
C ALA A 586 22.64 -35.17 -1.91
N ILE A 587 23.93 -35.33 -1.54
CA ILE A 587 24.91 -36.07 -2.35
C ILE A 587 24.48 -37.52 -2.53
N ALA A 588 24.00 -38.19 -1.49
CA ALA A 588 23.51 -39.57 -1.59
C ALA A 588 22.33 -39.68 -2.57
N CYS A 589 21.41 -38.71 -2.55
CA CYS A 589 20.29 -38.67 -3.49
C CYS A 589 20.76 -38.46 -4.93
N TYR A 590 21.69 -37.53 -5.18
CA TYR A 590 22.24 -37.31 -6.52
C TYR A 590 23.06 -38.51 -7.04
N GLN A 591 23.83 -39.16 -6.17
CA GLN A 591 24.54 -40.40 -6.53
C GLN A 591 23.55 -41.47 -6.95
N LYS A 592 22.43 -41.61 -6.22
CA LYS A 592 21.39 -42.57 -6.59
C LYS A 592 20.71 -42.20 -7.91
N ALA A 593 20.40 -40.93 -8.13
CA ALA A 593 19.84 -40.45 -9.39
C ALA A 593 20.81 -40.73 -10.56
N ARG A 594 22.11 -40.51 -10.37
CA ARG A 594 23.16 -40.80 -11.38
C ARG A 594 23.31 -42.30 -11.67
N GLU A 595 23.20 -43.16 -10.66
CA GLU A 595 23.20 -44.62 -10.88
C GLU A 595 22.04 -45.06 -11.78
N LEU A 596 20.88 -44.42 -11.63
CA LEU A 596 19.68 -44.72 -12.41
C LEU A 596 19.70 -44.07 -13.81
N GLN A 597 20.32 -42.88 -13.93
CA GLN A 597 20.47 -42.14 -15.19
C GLN A 597 21.89 -41.53 -15.31
N PRO A 598 22.87 -42.27 -15.87
CA PRO A 598 24.27 -41.85 -15.92
C PRO A 598 24.58 -40.63 -16.80
N ASP A 599 23.76 -40.35 -17.81
CA ASP A 599 24.03 -39.34 -18.85
C ASP A 599 23.24 -38.01 -18.67
N SER A 600 22.82 -37.69 -17.44
CA SER A 600 22.15 -36.40 -17.16
C SER A 600 23.14 -35.34 -16.68
N LEU A 601 23.29 -34.29 -17.49
CA LEU A 601 24.11 -33.12 -17.18
C LEU A 601 23.61 -32.40 -15.91
N GLU A 602 22.29 -32.28 -15.74
CA GLU A 602 21.67 -31.64 -14.59
C GLU A 602 22.01 -32.37 -13.28
N ILE A 603 21.98 -33.70 -13.28
CA ILE A 603 22.35 -34.53 -12.12
C ILE A 603 23.86 -34.45 -11.85
N GLU A 604 24.69 -34.56 -12.89
CA GLU A 604 26.16 -34.51 -12.75
C GLU A 604 26.61 -33.17 -12.16
N VAL A 605 26.09 -32.05 -12.68
CA VAL A 605 26.38 -30.70 -12.18
C VAL A 605 25.85 -30.50 -10.77
N SER A 606 24.64 -30.95 -10.45
CA SER A 606 24.08 -30.76 -9.09
C SER A 606 24.88 -31.54 -8.04
N LEU A 607 25.33 -32.75 -8.37
CA LEU A 607 26.25 -33.52 -7.54
C LEU A 607 27.59 -32.79 -7.36
N ALA A 608 28.17 -32.28 -8.44
CA ALA A 608 29.42 -31.53 -8.39
C ALA A 608 29.31 -30.25 -7.55
N ASN A 609 28.21 -29.51 -7.68
CA ASN A 609 27.94 -28.30 -6.89
C ASN A 609 27.87 -28.63 -5.39
N ALA A 610 27.19 -29.73 -5.01
CA ALA A 610 27.14 -30.19 -3.63
C ALA A 610 28.52 -30.67 -3.12
N LEU A 611 29.31 -31.35 -3.94
CA LEU A 611 30.69 -31.76 -3.60
C LEU A 611 31.63 -30.56 -3.46
N HIS A 612 31.46 -29.53 -4.30
CA HIS A 612 32.21 -28.29 -4.24
C HIS A 612 31.96 -27.53 -2.94
N ALA A 613 30.69 -27.39 -2.54
CA ALA A 613 30.30 -26.77 -1.28
C ALA A 613 30.94 -27.49 -0.07
N GLN A 614 31.12 -28.81 -0.15
CA GLN A 614 31.85 -29.59 0.85
C GLN A 614 33.38 -29.62 0.65
N ARG A 615 33.91 -28.88 -0.33
CA ARG A 615 35.35 -28.82 -0.68
C ARG A 615 35.95 -30.18 -1.05
N LYS A 616 35.13 -31.07 -1.62
CA LYS A 616 35.51 -32.44 -2.01
C LYS A 616 35.97 -32.58 -3.47
N LEU A 617 35.99 -31.50 -4.23
CA LEU A 617 36.47 -31.48 -5.62
C LEU A 617 37.91 -30.99 -5.72
N SER A 618 38.69 -31.66 -6.57
CA SER A 618 40.00 -31.19 -7.04
C SER A 618 39.87 -29.95 -7.94
N SER A 619 40.98 -29.24 -8.17
CA SER A 619 40.99 -28.06 -9.05
C SER A 619 40.61 -28.38 -10.50
N GLU A 620 41.01 -29.55 -11.00
CA GLU A 620 40.69 -30.02 -12.36
C GLU A 620 39.18 -30.31 -12.50
N GLU A 621 38.59 -30.96 -11.51
CA GLU A 621 37.14 -31.21 -11.47
C GLU A 621 36.36 -29.91 -11.40
N LYS A 622 36.78 -28.95 -10.57
CA LYS A 622 36.15 -27.62 -10.49
C LYS A 622 36.14 -26.93 -11.84
N ALA A 623 37.26 -26.92 -12.57
CA ALA A 623 37.34 -26.32 -13.90
C ALA A 623 36.38 -27.01 -14.88
N ARG A 624 36.34 -28.35 -14.89
CA ARG A 624 35.41 -29.13 -15.74
C ARG A 624 33.94 -28.81 -15.44
N TYR A 625 33.56 -28.80 -14.16
CA TYR A 625 32.18 -28.53 -13.76
C TYR A 625 31.79 -27.05 -13.88
N ALA A 626 32.74 -26.12 -13.83
CA ALA A 626 32.48 -24.72 -14.13
C ALA A 626 31.99 -24.53 -15.57
N VAL A 627 32.63 -25.21 -16.53
CA VAL A 627 32.19 -25.20 -17.94
C VAL A 627 30.81 -25.83 -18.10
N MET A 628 30.53 -26.93 -17.42
CA MET A 628 29.20 -27.56 -17.47
C MET A 628 28.10 -26.67 -16.86
N ASN A 629 28.40 -25.97 -15.75
CA ASN A 629 27.48 -24.98 -15.18
C ASN A 629 27.23 -23.83 -16.17
N LEU A 630 28.27 -23.35 -16.86
CA LEU A 630 28.13 -22.35 -17.93
C LEU A 630 27.19 -22.85 -19.03
N ASP A 631 27.33 -24.09 -19.48
CA ASP A 631 26.50 -24.69 -20.52
C ASP A 631 25.02 -24.80 -20.09
N LEU A 632 24.75 -25.23 -18.85
CA LEU A 632 23.39 -25.25 -18.30
C LEU A 632 22.80 -23.84 -18.15
N GLY A 633 23.62 -22.86 -17.75
CA GLY A 633 23.21 -21.45 -17.71
C GLY A 633 22.82 -20.93 -19.10
N ASN A 634 23.59 -21.28 -20.12
CA ASN A 634 23.32 -20.91 -21.51
C ASN A 634 22.03 -21.56 -22.03
N LYS A 635 21.84 -22.86 -21.77
CA LYS A 635 20.60 -23.58 -22.10
C LYS A 635 19.39 -22.93 -21.43
N SER A 636 19.47 -22.68 -20.11
CA SER A 636 18.39 -22.05 -19.34
C SER A 636 18.05 -20.65 -19.87
N ARG A 637 19.07 -19.87 -20.28
CA ARG A 637 18.87 -18.55 -20.89
C ARG A 637 18.16 -18.66 -22.25
N GLN A 638 18.51 -19.63 -23.09
CA GLN A 638 17.86 -19.87 -24.38
C GLN A 638 16.40 -20.28 -24.21
N GLU A 639 16.08 -21.04 -23.16
CA GLU A 639 14.71 -21.44 -22.81
C GLU A 639 13.90 -20.28 -22.17
N GLY A 640 14.57 -19.18 -21.79
CA GLY A 640 13.95 -17.99 -21.20
C GLY A 640 13.91 -17.98 -19.67
N ASP A 641 14.45 -19.01 -19.01
CA ASP A 641 14.49 -19.15 -17.56
C ASP A 641 15.66 -18.36 -16.94
N LEU A 642 15.60 -17.03 -17.08
CA LEU A 642 16.66 -16.10 -16.67
C LEU A 642 17.05 -16.24 -15.18
N LYS A 643 16.10 -16.60 -14.31
CA LYS A 643 16.37 -16.84 -12.88
C LYS A 643 17.28 -18.05 -12.66
N ILE A 644 17.03 -19.13 -13.40
CA ILE A 644 17.82 -20.37 -13.31
C ILE A 644 19.20 -20.16 -13.95
N ALA A 645 19.26 -19.45 -15.08
CA ALA A 645 20.53 -19.10 -15.74
C ALA A 645 21.50 -18.37 -14.80
N ILE A 646 21.01 -17.39 -14.02
CA ILE A 646 21.83 -16.67 -13.02
C ILE A 646 22.43 -17.62 -11.99
N VAL A 647 21.67 -18.62 -11.51
CA VAL A 647 22.15 -19.58 -10.51
C VAL A 647 23.33 -20.37 -11.06
N TYR A 648 23.19 -20.92 -12.27
CA TYR A 648 24.25 -21.69 -12.90
C TYR A 648 25.48 -20.85 -13.25
N TYR A 649 25.32 -19.62 -13.75
CA TYR A 649 26.48 -18.75 -14.00
C TYR A 649 27.23 -18.40 -12.71
N ARG A 650 26.51 -18.16 -11.61
CA ARG A 650 27.15 -17.92 -10.30
C ARG A 650 27.91 -19.15 -9.81
N GLN A 651 27.36 -20.34 -9.97
CA GLN A 651 28.04 -21.60 -9.63
C GLN A 651 29.28 -21.84 -10.51
N ALA A 652 29.20 -21.51 -11.80
CA ALA A 652 30.36 -21.56 -12.70
C ALA A 652 31.49 -20.64 -12.23
N ILE A 653 31.16 -19.40 -11.85
CA ILE A 653 32.12 -18.40 -11.32
C ILE A 653 32.69 -18.84 -9.96
N GLU A 654 31.87 -19.43 -9.10
CA GLU A 654 32.34 -19.93 -7.80
C GLU A 654 33.37 -21.06 -7.96
N MET A 655 33.13 -21.96 -8.92
CA MET A 655 34.05 -23.06 -9.23
C MET A 655 35.31 -22.60 -9.97
N ASN A 656 35.16 -21.66 -10.91
CA ASN A 656 36.26 -21.07 -11.67
C ASN A 656 36.06 -19.54 -11.77
N PRO A 657 36.66 -18.75 -10.86
CA PRO A 657 36.52 -17.30 -10.85
C PRO A 657 37.02 -16.59 -12.11
N ASP A 658 37.91 -17.24 -12.86
CA ASP A 658 38.56 -16.67 -14.04
C ASP A 658 37.80 -16.99 -15.34
N LEU A 659 36.64 -17.65 -15.23
CA LEU A 659 35.81 -18.05 -16.38
C LEU A 659 35.10 -16.84 -16.99
N VAL A 660 35.74 -16.22 -17.98
CA VAL A 660 35.29 -14.99 -18.64
C VAL A 660 33.85 -15.08 -19.14
N ASP A 661 33.50 -16.15 -19.83
CA ASP A 661 32.17 -16.35 -20.42
C ASP A 661 31.06 -16.37 -19.36
N ALA A 662 31.33 -16.89 -18.16
CA ALA A 662 30.35 -16.93 -17.08
C ALA A 662 30.06 -15.52 -16.52
N HIS A 663 31.10 -14.70 -16.34
CA HIS A 663 30.93 -13.29 -15.95
C HIS A 663 30.19 -12.49 -17.03
N PHE A 664 30.59 -12.67 -18.30
CA PHE A 664 29.96 -11.97 -19.41
C PHE A 664 28.48 -12.34 -19.56
N ASN A 665 28.15 -13.63 -19.55
CA ASN A 665 26.77 -14.10 -19.71
C ASN A 665 25.89 -13.75 -18.50
N LEU A 666 26.44 -13.78 -17.28
CA LEU A 666 25.73 -13.27 -16.10
C LEU A 666 25.42 -11.78 -16.24
N GLY A 667 26.38 -10.98 -16.73
CA GLY A 667 26.19 -9.55 -17.01
C GLY A 667 25.05 -9.29 -17.98
N LEU A 668 24.97 -10.06 -19.07
CA LEU A 668 23.89 -9.96 -20.06
C LEU A 668 22.51 -10.22 -19.44
N VAL A 669 22.37 -11.29 -18.66
CA VAL A 669 21.08 -11.64 -18.04
C VAL A 669 20.66 -10.61 -16.98
N LEU A 670 21.60 -10.07 -16.21
CA LEU A 670 21.32 -9.01 -15.23
C LEU A 670 20.91 -7.70 -15.93
N GLN A 671 21.51 -7.40 -17.09
CA GLN A 671 21.12 -6.28 -17.93
C GLN A 671 19.67 -6.41 -18.44
N GLU A 672 19.29 -7.60 -18.91
CA GLU A 672 17.92 -7.91 -19.34
C GLU A 672 16.90 -7.74 -18.19
N GLN A 673 17.33 -7.95 -16.93
CA GLN A 673 16.51 -7.71 -15.73
C GLN A 673 16.52 -6.25 -15.24
N GLY A 674 17.27 -5.34 -15.89
CA GLY A 674 17.43 -3.95 -15.45
C GLY A 674 18.29 -3.78 -14.18
N LYS A 675 19.06 -4.80 -13.80
CA LYS A 675 19.99 -4.76 -12.66
C LYS A 675 21.35 -4.24 -13.10
N TRP A 676 21.38 -2.96 -13.44
CA TRP A 676 22.49 -2.33 -14.13
C TRP A 676 23.80 -2.33 -13.33
N GLU A 677 23.76 -2.11 -12.01
CA GLU A 677 24.97 -2.09 -11.17
C GLU A 677 25.62 -3.47 -11.07
N GLU A 678 24.83 -4.53 -10.90
CA GLU A 678 25.34 -5.90 -10.86
C GLU A 678 25.92 -6.29 -12.23
N ALA A 679 25.24 -5.93 -13.33
CA ALA A 679 25.75 -6.17 -14.68
C ALA A 679 27.10 -5.49 -14.95
N ILE A 680 27.26 -4.22 -14.52
CA ILE A 680 28.53 -3.47 -14.62
C ILE A 680 29.65 -4.21 -13.88
N ALA A 681 29.39 -4.70 -12.68
CA ALA A 681 30.39 -5.44 -11.89
C ALA A 681 30.83 -6.72 -12.61
N CYS A 682 29.89 -7.46 -13.20
CA CYS A 682 30.18 -8.65 -13.99
C CYS A 682 31.02 -8.33 -15.24
N TYR A 683 30.69 -7.28 -15.99
CA TYR A 683 31.48 -6.88 -17.15
C TYR A 683 32.88 -6.39 -16.78
N GLN A 684 33.02 -5.65 -15.67
CA GLN A 684 34.33 -5.25 -15.16
C GLN A 684 35.19 -6.47 -14.82
N LYS A 685 34.61 -7.50 -14.21
CA LYS A 685 35.31 -8.76 -13.95
C LYS A 685 35.70 -9.51 -15.20
N ALA A 686 34.79 -9.63 -16.18
CA ALA A 686 35.13 -10.24 -17.47
C ALA A 686 36.29 -9.48 -18.15
N ARG A 687 36.30 -8.14 -18.05
CA ARG A 687 37.36 -7.29 -18.60
C ARG A 687 38.72 -7.45 -17.92
N GLU A 688 38.77 -7.69 -16.61
CA GLU A 688 40.03 -7.96 -15.91
C GLU A 688 40.80 -9.14 -16.53
N PHE A 689 40.07 -10.15 -16.99
CA PHE A 689 40.63 -11.36 -17.61
C PHE A 689 40.80 -11.23 -19.13
N GLN A 690 39.93 -10.47 -19.82
CA GLN A 690 40.00 -10.25 -21.26
C GLN A 690 39.79 -8.76 -21.61
N PRO A 691 40.82 -7.92 -21.48
CA PRO A 691 40.71 -6.46 -21.61
C PRO A 691 40.45 -5.97 -23.04
N ASP A 692 40.79 -6.77 -24.05
CA ASP A 692 40.67 -6.40 -25.47
C ASP A 692 39.39 -6.93 -26.12
N SER A 693 38.42 -7.43 -25.33
CA SER A 693 37.15 -7.92 -25.87
C SER A 693 36.19 -6.78 -26.18
N LEU A 694 35.90 -6.60 -27.48
CA LEU A 694 34.91 -5.65 -27.97
C LEU A 694 33.52 -5.89 -27.37
N GLU A 695 33.13 -7.16 -27.18
CA GLU A 695 31.81 -7.55 -26.65
C GLU A 695 31.66 -7.14 -25.17
N ILE A 696 32.71 -7.31 -24.37
CA ILE A 696 32.74 -6.93 -22.95
C ILE A 696 32.72 -5.40 -22.80
N GLU A 697 33.55 -4.68 -23.57
CA GLU A 697 33.58 -3.22 -23.54
C GLU A 697 32.25 -2.59 -23.97
N VAL A 698 31.60 -3.13 -25.00
CA VAL A 698 30.26 -2.69 -25.41
C VAL A 698 29.20 -3.00 -24.35
N GLY A 699 29.22 -4.20 -23.76
CA GLY A 699 28.30 -4.56 -22.67
C GLY A 699 28.41 -3.61 -21.47
N LEU A 700 29.64 -3.32 -21.03
CA LEU A 700 29.93 -2.36 -19.97
C LEU A 700 29.43 -0.95 -20.31
N ALA A 701 29.70 -0.50 -21.54
CA ALA A 701 29.29 0.81 -22.01
C ALA A 701 27.78 0.99 -22.03
N ASN A 702 27.04 0.01 -22.54
CA ASN A 702 25.58 0.04 -22.62
C ASN A 702 24.97 0.11 -21.20
N ALA A 703 25.50 -0.67 -20.26
CA ALA A 703 25.05 -0.62 -18.87
C ALA A 703 25.37 0.72 -18.18
N LEU A 704 26.55 1.31 -18.43
CA LEU A 704 26.92 2.64 -17.92
C LEU A 704 26.08 3.76 -18.55
N HIS A 705 25.73 3.64 -19.83
CA HIS A 705 24.90 4.58 -20.55
C HIS A 705 23.47 4.61 -19.99
N ALA A 706 22.87 3.44 -19.75
CA ALA A 706 21.54 3.31 -19.15
C ALA A 706 21.46 4.02 -17.78
N GLN A 707 22.54 4.00 -17.00
CA GLN A 707 22.64 4.72 -15.72
C GLN A 707 23.06 6.19 -15.85
N ARG A 708 23.24 6.71 -17.07
CA ARG A 708 23.72 8.08 -17.35
C ARG A 708 25.07 8.39 -16.70
N LYS A 709 25.94 7.38 -16.57
CA LYS A 709 27.27 7.49 -15.95
C LYS A 709 28.40 7.81 -16.94
N LEU A 710 28.10 7.93 -18.23
CA LEU A 710 29.08 8.25 -19.27
C LEU A 710 29.15 9.76 -19.56
N SER A 711 30.38 10.27 -19.68
CA SER A 711 30.67 11.59 -20.26
C SER A 711 30.38 11.64 -21.77
N SER A 712 30.32 12.84 -22.34
CA SER A 712 30.07 13.02 -23.78
C SER A 712 31.17 12.40 -24.65
N GLU A 713 32.43 12.42 -24.19
CA GLU A 713 33.57 11.82 -24.90
C GLU A 713 33.47 10.29 -24.88
N GLU A 714 33.16 9.70 -23.73
CA GLU A 714 32.96 8.25 -23.61
C GLU A 714 31.77 7.78 -24.45
N LYS A 715 30.66 8.53 -24.49
CA LYS A 715 29.52 8.21 -25.37
C LYS A 715 29.93 8.17 -26.84
N ALA A 716 30.72 9.13 -27.30
CA ALA A 716 31.18 9.14 -28.69
C ALA A 716 32.08 7.93 -29.00
N ARG A 717 33.01 7.59 -28.10
CA ARG A 717 33.88 6.40 -28.23
C ARG A 717 33.07 5.10 -28.25
N TYR A 718 32.12 4.95 -27.33
CA TYR A 718 31.30 3.73 -27.22
C TYR A 718 30.25 3.60 -28.32
N ALA A 719 29.81 4.71 -28.91
CA ALA A 719 28.98 4.68 -30.11
C ALA A 719 29.71 4.02 -31.30
N VAL A 720 31.01 4.34 -31.49
CA VAL A 720 31.84 3.71 -32.52
C VAL A 720 32.02 2.21 -32.24
N MET A 721 32.26 1.83 -31.00
CA MET A 721 32.38 0.39 -30.63
C MET A 721 31.07 -0.38 -30.86
N ASN A 722 29.91 0.20 -30.56
CA ASN A 722 28.62 -0.40 -30.87
C ASN A 722 28.41 -0.52 -32.39
N LEU A 723 28.82 0.47 -33.19
CA LEU A 723 28.80 0.38 -34.64
C LEU A 723 29.68 -0.78 -35.15
N ASP A 724 30.90 -0.91 -34.64
CA ASP A 724 31.84 -1.98 -35.02
C ASP A 724 31.30 -3.36 -34.65
N LEU A 725 30.74 -3.52 -33.45
CA LEU A 725 30.13 -4.78 -33.03
C LEU A 725 28.88 -5.10 -33.85
N GLY A 726 28.05 -4.10 -34.17
CA GLY A 726 26.91 -4.26 -35.07
C GLY A 726 27.34 -4.74 -36.47
N ASN A 727 28.44 -4.18 -37.01
CA ASN A 727 29.01 -4.61 -38.30
C ASN A 727 29.49 -6.06 -38.26
N LYS A 728 30.17 -6.47 -37.18
CA LYS A 728 30.58 -7.86 -36.97
C LYS A 728 29.38 -8.80 -36.95
N ARG A 729 28.34 -8.49 -36.15
CA ARG A 729 27.12 -9.31 -36.04
C ARG A 729 26.37 -9.41 -37.37
N ARG A 730 26.33 -8.33 -38.14
CA ARG A 730 25.72 -8.34 -39.47
C ARG A 730 26.48 -9.24 -40.45
N GLN A 731 27.82 -9.26 -40.41
CA GLN A 731 28.64 -10.18 -41.22
C GLN A 731 28.42 -11.65 -40.82
N GLU A 732 28.19 -11.91 -39.53
CA GLU A 732 27.85 -13.23 -38.99
C GLU A 732 26.42 -13.67 -39.34
N GLY A 733 25.58 -12.77 -39.85
CA GLY A 733 24.18 -13.03 -40.21
C GLY A 733 23.16 -12.75 -39.09
N ASP A 734 23.61 -12.29 -37.93
CA ASP A 734 22.76 -11.98 -36.77
C ASP A 734 22.10 -10.60 -36.88
N LEU A 735 21.26 -10.43 -37.91
CA LEU A 735 20.69 -9.13 -38.29
C LEU A 735 19.90 -8.44 -37.16
N LYS A 736 19.27 -9.23 -36.27
CA LYS A 736 18.53 -8.70 -35.11
C LYS A 736 19.48 -8.06 -34.09
N ILE A 737 20.54 -8.78 -33.70
CA ILE A 737 21.53 -8.31 -32.73
C ILE A 737 22.32 -7.13 -33.33
N ALA A 738 22.65 -7.20 -34.62
CA ALA A 738 23.28 -6.09 -35.34
C ALA A 738 22.43 -4.80 -35.25
N SER A 739 21.11 -4.92 -35.48
CA SER A 739 20.18 -3.79 -35.40
C SER A 739 20.12 -3.18 -34.00
N GLU A 740 20.14 -4.00 -32.94
CA GLU A 740 20.17 -3.52 -31.56
C GLU A 740 21.44 -2.71 -31.26
N HIS A 741 22.61 -3.17 -31.70
CA HIS A 741 23.86 -2.43 -31.55
C HIS A 741 23.88 -1.11 -32.33
N TYR A 742 23.34 -1.08 -33.55
CA TYR A 742 23.23 0.17 -34.29
C TYR A 742 22.30 1.18 -33.62
N TRP A 743 21.19 0.71 -33.02
CA TRP A 743 20.31 1.57 -32.22
C TRP A 743 21.04 2.18 -31.02
N GLN A 744 21.80 1.36 -30.28
CA GLN A 744 22.61 1.84 -29.15
C GLN A 744 23.67 2.86 -29.60
N ALA A 745 24.33 2.63 -30.75
CA ALA A 745 25.27 3.59 -31.33
C ALA A 745 24.62 4.95 -31.63
N ILE A 746 23.41 4.95 -32.22
CA ILE A 746 22.65 6.17 -32.53
C ILE A 746 22.17 6.89 -31.26
N GLU A 747 21.77 6.14 -30.23
CA GLU A 747 21.35 6.72 -28.96
C GLU A 747 22.51 7.44 -28.24
N MET A 748 23.71 6.84 -28.26
CA MET A 748 24.91 7.42 -27.67
C MET A 748 25.47 8.59 -28.49
N ASN A 749 25.45 8.49 -29.81
CA ASN A 749 25.88 9.55 -30.72
C ASN A 749 24.93 9.64 -31.94
N PRO A 750 23.94 10.54 -31.89
CA PRO A 750 22.99 10.72 -32.98
C PRO A 750 23.67 11.08 -34.31
N ASP A 751 24.81 11.75 -34.31
CA ASP A 751 25.44 12.24 -35.55
C ASP A 751 26.23 11.15 -36.31
N LEU A 752 26.25 9.92 -35.81
CA LEU A 752 26.93 8.79 -36.44
C LEU A 752 26.14 8.25 -37.65
N VAL A 753 26.37 8.85 -38.82
CA VAL A 753 25.66 8.53 -40.08
C VAL A 753 25.76 7.05 -40.45
N ASP A 754 26.96 6.46 -40.32
CA ASP A 754 27.21 5.05 -40.67
C ASP A 754 26.33 4.08 -39.86
N ALA A 755 26.04 4.38 -38.59
CA ALA A 755 25.16 3.55 -37.77
C ALA A 755 23.71 3.60 -38.26
N ARG A 756 23.23 4.76 -38.71
CA ARG A 756 21.88 4.92 -39.28
C ARG A 756 21.74 4.17 -40.60
N ASP A 757 22.75 4.27 -41.47
CA ASP A 757 22.76 3.61 -42.76
C ASP A 757 22.85 2.09 -42.59
N ASN A 758 23.71 1.61 -41.68
CA ASN A 758 23.83 0.18 -41.40
C ASN A 758 22.61 -0.40 -40.69
N LEU A 759 21.97 0.34 -39.77
CA LEU A 759 20.66 -0.04 -39.21
C LEU A 759 19.61 -0.20 -40.31
N ARG A 760 19.54 0.77 -41.22
CA ARG A 760 18.60 0.72 -42.33
C ARG A 760 18.83 -0.49 -43.23
N LEU A 761 20.09 -0.81 -43.53
CA LEU A 761 20.43 -1.97 -44.35
C LEU A 761 20.13 -3.28 -43.63
N ALA A 762 20.49 -3.41 -42.35
CA ALA A 762 20.19 -4.61 -41.55
C ALA A 762 18.68 -4.87 -41.44
N LEU A 763 17.88 -3.84 -41.20
CA LEU A 763 16.41 -3.95 -41.16
C LEU A 763 15.79 -4.30 -42.53
N GLN A 764 16.40 -3.88 -43.64
CA GLN A 764 15.99 -4.24 -44.99
C GLN A 764 16.32 -5.71 -45.31
N GLU A 765 17.51 -6.16 -44.95
CA GLU A 765 17.96 -7.55 -45.08
C GLU A 765 17.13 -8.49 -44.21
N GLN A 766 16.71 -8.05 -43.02
CA GLN A 766 15.92 -8.84 -42.09
C GLN A 766 14.46 -9.01 -42.54
N ASN A 767 13.86 -7.97 -43.14
CA ASN A 767 12.41 -7.93 -43.40
C ASN A 767 12.02 -8.03 -44.88
N ASN A 768 12.98 -8.11 -45.82
CA ASN A 768 12.73 -8.08 -47.27
C ASN A 768 11.86 -6.88 -47.73
N VAL A 769 11.89 -5.75 -47.01
CA VAL A 769 11.10 -4.54 -47.31
C VAL A 769 11.92 -3.27 -47.10
N LYS A 770 11.82 -2.30 -48.01
CA LYS A 770 12.50 -0.98 -47.93
C LYS A 770 11.95 -0.15 -46.75
N ILE A 771 12.64 -0.17 -45.62
CA ILE A 771 12.34 0.70 -44.47
C ILE A 771 13.10 2.03 -44.61
N LYS A 772 12.40 3.14 -44.37
CA LYS A 772 12.95 4.51 -44.29
C LYS A 772 12.94 4.90 -42.81
N VAL A 773 14.10 4.88 -42.16
CA VAL A 773 14.23 5.32 -40.76
C VAL A 773 14.28 6.86 -40.78
N SER A 774 13.21 7.53 -40.32
CA SER A 774 13.20 9.00 -40.16
C SER A 774 12.95 9.38 -38.71
N CYS A 775 13.72 10.36 -38.22
CA CYS A 775 13.57 10.94 -36.89
C CYS A 775 12.17 11.52 -36.67
N ALA A 776 11.31 10.81 -35.94
CA ALA A 776 10.11 11.37 -35.35
C ALA A 776 10.03 10.94 -33.87
N LYS A 777 10.45 11.90 -33.02
CA LYS A 777 10.18 12.11 -31.59
C LYS A 777 9.44 10.99 -30.83
N ARG A 778 10.07 10.49 -29.76
CA ARG A 778 9.36 10.20 -28.50
C ARG A 778 9.40 11.44 -27.63
#